data_AF-A0A970H4X4-F1
#
_entry.id   AF-A0A970H4X4-F1
#
_cell.length_a   1.000
_cell.length_b   1.000
_cell.length_c   1.000
_cell.angle_alpha   90.00
_cell.angle_beta   90.00
_cell.angle_gamma   90.00
#
_symmetry.space_group_name_H-M   'P 1'
#
loop_
_entity.id
_entity.type
_entity.pdbx_description
1 polymer ?
#
loop_
_entity_poly.entity_id
_entity_poly.type
_entity_poly.pdbx_seq_one_letter_code
_entity_poly.pdbx_strand_id
1 'polypeptide(L)'
;MGYKKKLIEVALPLEAINEASVREKSIRHGHPSTLHLWWARRPLAVVRAVIFASLVDDPSSHPELFPTVEKQEEERKNLHKLIGELIQWENSNNEEVLNKAKAEILKYTDGKLPALLDPFAGGGTIPLEAQRLGLETYAMDLNPVAVMINKAMIEIPPKLAGQPPVNPEAKRRTDYHREWKGATGLAEDVRYYGQWMKNKAFERIGHLYPKVKDEYGKEHTVIAWIWARTVKCPNPACGCEIPLANSFVLSRKKGKEAYIQPIIEGKKICYEVRYGKNAPEPPKTARGRFRCICCNSPIDGEYIKAEGHAKRIGSSLMAIVAEGKNGRLYLSPSEEHIQIANCCQPEWKPEIEMNQNCTDLISGRGYGFKYWYELFTNRQLIALNTLCDLVGKAQKKATEDALSAGISNDETPLCEGGTGAIAYGQAVGIYLAFLVDKQAMYLSSFCPWDVSRDRFVHVFGRQAIPMVWDFAEGNLFSSSSGSFGNMIEWVVKCLNNIPVNVFNGIVKQHDARIDNELRNVMISTDPPYYDMIGYADLSDFFYIWLRKMLNSTYPELFNTILVPKTEELVATPYRFDGNKNDARIFYEDGMLKTFKQIFTYAREDIPITVYYAYKQCDEEYNKGTSGWETILSAIMQAEFSITGTWPLRTELTTALKGNENALASSIVLVCRKRPANAPICTRRDFINALKRELKPALQQLQSSNIAPVDLAQSAIGPGMSVFSRYSKVLEADGTPMSVRAALQIINQELDLYFNEQDVDLDRDSRFCVELYSQYAYNDVDFGEADVLARAKNTSVEKLARRGVLYAQKGVVRLLTREEIPEKINKGIIWLFTQQLTRALEKEGVEGVAKIIVTLLTSEPEQAKALAYRLYTIADRKNWAAEAYVYNSLVNMWPAILSKAAELQDQIKDSQQLTLSFDIKES
;
A
#
# COMPACT_ATOMS: atom_id res chain seq x y z
N MET A 1 26.41 30.53 5.21
CA MET A 1 27.11 29.42 4.51
C MET A 1 26.05 28.46 4.01
N GLY A 2 26.05 28.14 2.72
CA GLY A 2 25.09 27.18 2.16
C GLY A 2 25.38 25.78 2.69
N TYR A 3 24.32 25.05 3.04
CA TYR A 3 24.43 23.63 3.36
C TYR A 3 24.80 22.82 2.11
N LYS A 4 25.43 21.65 2.28
CA LYS A 4 25.64 20.71 1.18
C LYS A 4 24.32 20.05 0.82
N LYS A 5 23.93 20.13 -0.45
CA LYS A 5 22.72 19.47 -0.95
C LYS A 5 22.92 17.96 -0.92
N LYS A 6 21.92 17.25 -0.41
CA LYS A 6 21.85 15.78 -0.46
C LYS A 6 21.32 15.31 -1.80
N LEU A 7 21.62 14.07 -2.18
CA LEU A 7 21.14 13.48 -3.44
C LEU A 7 19.60 13.57 -3.55
N ILE A 8 18.90 13.30 -2.44
CA ILE A 8 17.43 13.41 -2.35
C ILE A 8 16.89 14.83 -2.62
N GLU A 9 17.71 15.88 -2.60
CA GLU A 9 17.29 17.25 -2.91
C GLU A 9 17.45 17.59 -4.40
N VAL A 10 18.08 16.72 -5.19
CA VAL A 10 18.48 17.00 -6.58
C VAL A 10 17.97 15.96 -7.56
N ALA A 11 18.17 14.67 -7.26
CA ALA A 11 17.85 13.58 -8.20
C ALA A 11 17.56 12.25 -7.49
N LEU A 12 16.65 11.47 -8.07
CA LEU A 12 16.32 10.13 -7.60
C LEU A 12 15.93 9.24 -8.80
N PRO A 13 16.36 7.97 -8.88
CA PRO A 13 15.99 7.07 -9.97
C PRO A 13 14.56 6.54 -9.80
N LEU A 14 13.56 7.40 -10.03
CA LEU A 14 12.14 7.14 -9.75
C LEU A 14 11.59 5.90 -10.47
N GLU A 15 11.97 5.68 -11.73
CA GLU A 15 11.51 4.54 -12.51
C GLU A 15 11.90 3.22 -11.85
N ALA A 16 13.19 3.05 -11.53
CA ALA A 16 13.71 1.85 -10.88
C ALA A 16 13.07 1.63 -9.49
N ILE A 17 12.92 2.70 -8.70
CA ILE A 17 12.28 2.65 -7.38
C ILE A 17 10.82 2.22 -7.48
N ASN A 18 10.08 2.78 -8.44
CA ASN A 18 8.67 2.47 -8.64
C ASN A 18 8.46 1.04 -9.15
N GLU A 19 9.33 0.55 -10.05
CA GLU A 19 9.31 -0.84 -10.51
C GLU A 19 9.55 -1.81 -9.35
N ALA A 20 10.60 -1.58 -8.55
CA ALA A 20 10.91 -2.37 -7.36
C ALA A 20 9.75 -2.36 -6.35
N SER A 21 9.15 -1.19 -6.12
CA SER A 21 8.00 -1.04 -5.23
C SER A 21 6.77 -1.83 -5.68
N VAL A 22 6.51 -1.94 -6.99
CA VAL A 22 5.39 -2.74 -7.52
C VAL A 22 5.69 -4.22 -7.37
N ARG A 23 6.91 -4.65 -7.69
CA ARG A 23 7.37 -6.04 -7.55
C ARG A 23 7.24 -6.54 -6.11
N GLU A 24 7.67 -5.73 -5.14
CA GLU A 24 7.67 -6.08 -3.70
C GLU A 24 6.27 -6.48 -3.18
N LYS A 25 5.20 -5.85 -3.68
CA LYS A 25 3.81 -6.14 -3.26
C LYS A 25 3.34 -7.57 -3.58
N SER A 26 4.00 -8.25 -4.51
CA SER A 26 3.74 -9.65 -4.87
C SER A 26 4.47 -10.64 -3.96
N ILE A 27 5.44 -10.17 -3.17
CA ILE A 27 6.29 -11.00 -2.33
C ILE A 27 5.54 -11.38 -1.05
N ARG A 28 5.37 -12.68 -0.84
CA ARG A 28 4.61 -13.25 0.28
C ARG A 28 5.46 -14.14 1.19
N HIS A 29 6.77 -14.16 0.99
CA HIS A 29 7.69 -15.02 1.74
C HIS A 29 8.84 -14.20 2.31
N GLY A 30 8.96 -14.20 3.63
CA GLY A 30 10.04 -13.52 4.34
C GLY A 30 9.97 -12.00 4.34
N HIS A 31 8.84 -11.43 3.92
CA HIS A 31 8.57 -10.00 3.98
C HIS A 31 7.99 -9.63 5.36
N PRO A 32 8.33 -8.48 5.98
CA PRO A 32 7.82 -8.08 7.30
C PRO A 32 6.29 -8.07 7.46
N SER A 33 5.55 -7.87 6.37
CA SER A 33 4.07 -8.01 6.37
C SER A 33 3.58 -9.43 6.70
N THR A 34 4.44 -10.44 6.55
CA THR A 34 4.15 -11.83 6.94
C THR A 34 4.44 -12.11 8.41
N LEU A 35 5.11 -11.21 9.13
CA LEU A 35 5.24 -11.25 10.59
C LEU A 35 3.89 -10.90 11.23
N HIS A 36 3.44 -9.64 11.06
CA HIS A 36 2.18 -9.15 11.60
C HIS A 36 1.53 -8.13 10.65
N LEU A 37 0.19 -8.13 10.57
CA LEU A 37 -0.54 -7.16 9.76
C LEU A 37 -0.37 -5.74 10.34
N TRP A 38 -0.11 -4.78 9.46
CA TRP A 38 -0.29 -3.36 9.74
C TRP A 38 -0.80 -2.70 8.46
N TRP A 39 -1.81 -1.83 8.57
CA TRP A 39 -2.59 -1.36 7.41
C TRP A 39 -1.85 -0.39 6.49
N ALA A 40 -0.85 0.33 6.99
CA ALA A 40 -0.06 1.29 6.24
C ALA A 40 1.44 0.97 6.36
N ARG A 41 1.91 -0.01 5.58
CA ARG A 41 3.34 -0.31 5.45
C ARG A 41 3.85 0.26 4.14
N ARG A 42 4.88 1.10 4.21
CA ARG A 42 5.59 1.56 3.01
C ARG A 42 6.41 0.43 2.40
N PRO A 43 6.62 0.45 1.08
CA PRO A 43 7.54 -0.47 0.40
C PRO A 43 8.97 -0.29 0.95
N LEU A 44 9.65 -1.40 1.25
CA LEU A 44 11.02 -1.42 1.78
C LEU A 44 12.00 -0.81 0.77
N ALA A 45 11.85 -1.13 -0.51
CA ALA A 45 12.66 -0.57 -1.59
C ALA A 45 12.65 0.97 -1.61
N VAL A 46 11.46 1.56 -1.51
CA VAL A 46 11.25 3.02 -1.46
C VAL A 46 11.95 3.63 -0.25
N VAL A 47 11.71 3.05 0.92
CA VAL A 47 12.26 3.57 2.18
C VAL A 47 13.79 3.50 2.19
N ARG A 48 14.36 2.37 1.75
CA ARG A 48 15.82 2.20 1.65
C ARG A 48 16.46 3.23 0.72
N ALA A 49 15.87 3.49 -0.44
CA ALA A 49 16.35 4.49 -1.38
C ALA A 49 16.30 5.91 -0.80
N VAL A 50 15.19 6.28 -0.14
CA VAL A 50 15.02 7.59 0.48
C VAL A 50 16.02 7.81 1.61
N ILE A 51 16.20 6.83 2.50
CA ILE A 51 17.17 6.94 3.59
C ILE A 51 18.59 7.12 3.03
N PHE A 52 19.00 6.26 2.08
CA PHE A 52 20.32 6.34 1.46
C PHE A 52 20.55 7.71 0.77
N ALA A 53 19.61 8.15 -0.06
CA ALA A 53 19.72 9.42 -0.79
C ALA A 53 19.66 10.66 0.13
N SER A 54 19.12 10.53 1.34
CA SER A 54 19.12 11.59 2.36
C SER A 54 20.47 11.75 3.07
N LEU A 55 21.31 10.72 3.03
CA LEU A 55 22.59 10.68 3.74
C LEU A 55 23.77 11.05 2.85
N VAL A 56 23.69 10.73 1.56
CA VAL A 56 24.72 10.98 0.55
C VAL A 56 24.59 12.40 -0.02
N ASP A 57 25.70 13.12 -0.15
CA ASP A 57 25.73 14.44 -0.78
C ASP A 57 25.56 14.32 -2.30
N ASP A 58 24.85 15.26 -2.93
CA ASP A 58 24.86 15.35 -4.39
C ASP A 58 26.25 15.82 -4.86
N PRO A 59 26.78 15.27 -5.97
CA PRO A 59 28.10 15.65 -6.50
C PRO A 59 28.27 17.16 -6.76
N SER A 60 27.19 17.91 -7.03
CA SER A 60 27.26 19.37 -7.20
C SER A 60 27.64 20.13 -5.93
N SER A 61 27.53 19.50 -4.75
CA SER A 61 27.98 20.05 -3.47
C SER A 61 29.48 19.94 -3.25
N HIS A 62 30.19 19.24 -4.15
CA HIS A 62 31.62 18.95 -4.06
C HIS A 62 32.36 19.33 -5.35
N PRO A 63 32.40 20.63 -5.72
CA PRO A 63 33.12 21.07 -6.93
C PRO A 63 34.62 20.78 -6.86
N GLU A 64 35.19 20.57 -5.68
CA GLU A 64 36.57 20.15 -5.46
C GLU A 64 36.84 18.70 -5.90
N LEU A 65 35.82 17.84 -5.85
CA LEU A 65 35.90 16.44 -6.30
C LEU A 65 35.35 16.28 -7.73
N PHE A 66 34.28 17.01 -8.04
CA PHE A 66 33.53 16.95 -9.29
C PHE A 66 33.44 18.35 -9.95
N PRO A 67 34.55 18.83 -10.55
CA PRO A 67 34.66 20.22 -11.00
C PRO A 67 33.82 20.55 -12.25
N THR A 68 33.34 19.55 -13.00
CA THR A 68 32.54 19.77 -14.22
C THR A 68 31.16 19.13 -14.11
N VAL A 69 30.20 19.65 -14.87
CA VAL A 69 28.82 19.14 -14.90
C VAL A 69 28.80 17.68 -15.37
N GLU A 70 29.67 17.31 -16.32
CA GLU A 70 29.78 15.94 -16.83
C GLU A 70 30.22 14.98 -15.73
N LYS A 71 31.22 15.35 -14.92
CA LYS A 71 31.69 14.54 -13.78
C LYS A 71 30.64 14.43 -12.68
N GLN A 72 29.89 15.51 -12.43
CA GLN A 72 28.78 15.48 -11.47
C GLN A 72 27.68 14.51 -11.93
N GLU A 73 27.37 14.51 -13.22
CA GLU A 73 26.38 13.60 -13.80
C GLU A 73 26.87 12.15 -13.85
N GLU A 74 28.16 11.92 -14.12
CA GLU A 74 28.77 10.59 -14.05
C GLU A 74 28.68 10.00 -12.64
N GLU A 75 29.05 10.78 -11.62
CA GLU A 75 28.95 10.30 -10.24
C GLU A 75 27.50 10.11 -9.79
N ARG A 76 26.59 10.99 -10.22
CA ARG A 76 25.15 10.82 -9.98
C ARG A 76 24.64 9.51 -10.58
N LYS A 77 25.09 9.12 -11.76
CA LYS A 77 24.79 7.81 -12.37
C LYS A 77 25.34 6.65 -11.56
N ASN A 78 26.54 6.77 -10.99
CA ASN A 78 27.11 5.75 -10.09
C ASN A 78 26.24 5.57 -8.83
N LEU A 79 25.84 6.68 -8.20
CA LEU A 79 24.94 6.66 -7.05
C LEU A 79 23.57 6.07 -7.41
N HIS A 80 23.01 6.42 -8.57
CA HIS A 80 21.75 5.84 -9.06
C HIS A 80 21.87 4.34 -9.32
N LYS A 81 23.01 3.86 -9.84
CA LYS A 81 23.27 2.43 -10.03
C LYS A 81 23.30 1.70 -8.69
N LEU A 82 23.97 2.27 -7.68
CA LEU A 82 23.99 1.70 -6.33
C LEU A 82 22.59 1.67 -5.70
N ILE A 83 21.78 2.72 -5.88
CA ILE A 83 20.36 2.70 -5.50
C ILE A 83 19.63 1.56 -6.22
N GLY A 84 19.85 1.41 -7.54
CA GLY A 84 19.27 0.34 -8.34
C GLY A 84 19.62 -1.07 -7.84
N GLU A 85 20.83 -1.27 -7.34
CA GLU A 85 21.24 -2.52 -6.68
C GLU A 85 20.58 -2.67 -5.30
N LEU A 86 20.55 -1.59 -4.50
CA LEU A 86 19.98 -1.57 -3.16
C LEU A 86 18.50 -1.87 -3.15
N ILE A 87 17.70 -1.37 -4.08
CA ILE A 87 16.23 -1.52 -4.06
C ILE A 87 15.74 -2.90 -4.48
N GLN A 88 16.60 -3.75 -5.03
CA GLN A 88 16.21 -5.11 -5.41
C GLN A 88 15.92 -5.95 -4.16
N TRP A 89 14.79 -6.67 -4.19
CA TRP A 89 14.38 -7.53 -3.07
C TRP A 89 15.47 -8.55 -2.73
N GLU A 90 16.06 -9.17 -3.74
CA GLU A 90 17.11 -10.18 -3.61
C GLU A 90 18.36 -9.66 -2.89
N ASN A 91 18.64 -8.36 -3.04
CA ASN A 91 19.80 -7.71 -2.43
C ASN A 91 19.51 -7.14 -1.03
N SER A 92 18.29 -7.31 -0.50
CA SER A 92 17.90 -6.69 0.76
C SER A 92 18.81 -7.08 1.94
N ASN A 93 19.37 -8.29 1.96
CA ASN A 93 20.34 -8.71 2.99
C ASN A 93 21.73 -9.02 2.40
N ASN A 94 22.04 -8.51 1.20
CA ASN A 94 23.33 -8.74 0.58
C ASN A 94 24.39 -7.85 1.26
N GLU A 95 25.30 -8.48 2.02
CA GLU A 95 26.35 -7.78 2.78
C GLU A 95 27.26 -6.94 1.89
N GLU A 96 27.58 -7.39 0.67
CA GLU A 96 28.46 -6.65 -0.25
C GLU A 96 27.81 -5.33 -0.66
N VAL A 97 26.54 -5.37 -1.06
CA VAL A 97 25.77 -4.18 -1.50
C VAL A 97 25.54 -3.24 -0.31
N LEU A 98 25.18 -3.78 0.86
CA LEU A 98 24.97 -2.97 2.07
C LEU A 98 26.28 -2.34 2.56
N ASN A 99 27.42 -3.02 2.46
CA ASN A 99 28.72 -2.46 2.83
C ASN A 99 29.18 -1.38 1.86
N LYS A 100 28.92 -1.51 0.54
CA LYS A 100 29.12 -0.43 -0.43
C LYS A 100 28.29 0.81 -0.07
N ALA A 101 27.02 0.62 0.26
CA ALA A 101 26.14 1.71 0.68
C ALA A 101 26.61 2.39 1.98
N LYS A 102 27.01 1.61 2.99
CA LYS A 102 27.58 2.12 4.25
C LYS A 102 28.86 2.91 4.00
N ALA A 103 29.76 2.39 3.18
CA ALA A 103 31.01 3.08 2.82
C ALA A 103 30.71 4.43 2.14
N GLU A 104 29.71 4.49 1.27
CA GLU A 104 29.28 5.73 0.62
C GLU A 104 28.72 6.73 1.62
N ILE A 105 27.84 6.29 2.53
CA ILE A 105 27.28 7.15 3.59
C ILE A 105 28.42 7.75 4.44
N LEU A 106 29.39 6.94 4.85
CA LEU A 106 30.49 7.36 5.72
C LEU A 106 31.36 8.48 5.13
N LYS A 107 31.45 8.58 3.79
CA LYS A 107 32.16 9.68 3.11
C LYS A 107 31.54 11.05 3.39
N TYR A 108 30.23 11.11 3.59
CA TYR A 108 29.45 12.35 3.67
C TYR A 108 28.87 12.63 5.07
N THR A 109 29.22 11.81 6.07
CA THR A 109 28.73 11.91 7.45
C THR A 109 29.86 11.90 8.48
N ASP A 110 31.01 12.50 8.13
CA ASP A 110 32.20 12.61 8.99
C ASP A 110 32.69 11.27 9.56
N GLY A 111 32.57 10.19 8.78
CA GLY A 111 32.97 8.84 9.18
C GLY A 111 32.08 8.21 10.26
N LYS A 112 30.89 8.76 10.55
CA LYS A 112 29.94 8.21 11.52
C LYS A 112 28.56 8.00 10.89
N LEU A 113 27.94 6.85 11.12
CA LEU A 113 26.55 6.64 10.73
C LEU A 113 25.62 7.39 11.70
N PRO A 114 24.74 8.29 11.22
CA PRO A 114 23.83 9.01 12.10
C PRO A 114 22.72 8.10 12.63
N ALA A 115 22.18 8.43 13.80
CA ALA A 115 20.96 7.80 14.30
C ALA A 115 19.73 8.30 13.52
N LEU A 116 18.75 7.42 13.32
CA LEU A 116 17.48 7.73 12.67
C LEU A 116 16.32 7.58 13.67
N LEU A 117 15.40 8.54 13.67
CA LEU A 117 14.15 8.51 14.41
C LEU A 117 12.95 8.51 13.45
N ASP A 118 12.03 7.58 13.69
CA ASP A 118 10.66 7.62 13.17
C ASP A 118 9.66 7.77 14.35
N PRO A 119 9.05 8.95 14.54
CA PRO A 119 8.06 9.20 15.59
C PRO A 119 6.67 8.60 15.31
N PHE A 120 6.44 8.07 14.10
CA PHE A 120 5.18 7.43 13.68
C PHE A 120 5.49 6.08 13.03
N ALA A 121 6.21 5.22 13.77
CA ALA A 121 6.80 4.01 13.22
C ALA A 121 5.78 3.04 12.63
N GLY A 122 4.56 2.97 13.18
CA GLY A 122 3.48 2.12 12.68
C GLY A 122 3.93 0.69 12.44
N GLY A 123 4.00 0.27 11.17
CA GLY A 123 4.42 -1.08 10.78
C GLY A 123 5.93 -1.32 10.87
N GLY A 124 6.74 -0.27 11.04
CA GLY A 124 8.18 -0.31 11.28
C GLY A 124 9.07 -0.46 10.04
N THR A 125 8.57 -0.11 8.85
CA THR A 125 9.36 -0.18 7.60
C THR A 125 10.58 0.75 7.66
N ILE A 126 10.39 2.01 8.05
CA ILE A 126 11.46 3.02 8.13
C ILE A 126 12.58 2.59 9.08
N PRO A 127 12.31 2.28 10.35
CA PRO A 127 13.38 1.88 11.26
C PRO A 127 14.03 0.54 10.87
N LEU A 128 13.30 -0.39 10.26
CA LEU A 128 13.89 -1.65 9.78
C LEU A 128 14.95 -1.43 8.67
N GLU A 129 14.62 -0.59 7.68
CA GLU A 129 15.54 -0.30 6.58
C GLU A 129 16.70 0.59 6.99
N ALA A 130 16.49 1.49 7.95
CA ALA A 130 17.57 2.24 8.59
C ALA A 130 18.57 1.28 9.28
N GLN A 131 18.06 0.30 10.04
CA GLN A 131 18.91 -0.70 10.70
C GLN A 131 19.65 -1.57 9.68
N ARG A 132 19.01 -1.92 8.56
CA ARG A 132 19.63 -2.65 7.44
C ARG A 132 20.82 -1.89 6.83
N LEU A 133 20.72 -0.56 6.74
CA LEU A 133 21.82 0.33 6.33
C LEU A 133 22.85 0.58 7.45
N GLY A 134 22.65 0.02 8.64
CA GLY A 134 23.62 0.07 9.75
C GLY A 134 23.46 1.26 10.71
N LEU A 135 22.38 2.02 10.57
CA LEU A 135 22.09 3.15 11.46
C LEU A 135 21.59 2.64 12.82
N GLU A 136 21.85 3.41 13.87
CA GLU A 136 21.13 3.28 15.13
C GLU A 136 19.70 3.80 14.94
N THR A 137 18.70 3.04 15.39
CA THR A 137 17.30 3.30 15.03
C THR A 137 16.41 3.48 16.25
N TYR A 138 15.61 4.54 16.22
CA TYR A 138 14.61 4.87 17.21
C TYR A 138 13.24 4.80 16.54
N ALA A 139 12.38 3.91 17.04
CA ALA A 139 11.01 3.76 16.57
C ALA A 139 10.04 4.12 17.69
N MET A 140 9.13 5.05 17.43
CA MET A 140 8.12 5.44 18.40
C MET A 140 6.73 5.35 17.78
N ASP A 141 5.75 4.97 18.60
CA ASP A 141 4.34 4.97 18.22
C ASP A 141 3.47 5.06 19.48
N LEU A 142 2.26 5.60 19.37
CA LEU A 142 1.29 5.61 20.47
C LEU A 142 0.62 4.24 20.64
N ASN A 143 0.47 3.49 19.55
CA ASN A 143 -0.30 2.26 19.49
C ASN A 143 0.52 1.06 20.00
N PRO A 144 0.08 0.38 21.08
CA PRO A 144 0.80 -0.75 21.64
C PRO A 144 1.09 -1.89 20.65
N VAL A 145 0.18 -2.11 19.70
CA VAL A 145 0.35 -3.14 18.66
C VAL A 145 1.48 -2.75 17.72
N ALA A 146 1.54 -1.49 17.26
CA ALA A 146 2.64 -0.97 16.44
C ALA A 146 3.99 -1.07 17.17
N VAL A 147 4.02 -0.67 18.45
CA VAL A 147 5.21 -0.76 19.30
C VAL A 147 5.69 -2.22 19.41
N MET A 148 4.79 -3.17 19.66
CA MET A 148 5.17 -4.58 19.76
C MET A 148 5.70 -5.14 18.43
N ILE A 149 5.08 -4.76 17.30
CA ILE A 149 5.57 -5.12 15.96
C ILE A 149 6.99 -4.61 15.76
N ASN A 150 7.25 -3.34 16.07
CA ASN A 150 8.58 -2.74 15.95
C ASN A 150 9.60 -3.47 16.85
N LYS A 151 9.26 -3.74 18.11
CA LYS A 151 10.13 -4.48 19.04
C LYS A 151 10.53 -5.84 18.48
N ALA A 152 9.58 -6.58 17.93
CA ALA A 152 9.82 -7.88 17.30
C ALA A 152 10.62 -7.81 15.97
N MET A 153 10.76 -6.63 15.37
CA MET A 153 11.54 -6.47 14.13
C MET A 153 12.94 -5.94 14.38
N ILE A 154 13.10 -4.90 15.22
CA ILE A 154 14.36 -4.15 15.31
C ILE A 154 15.05 -4.23 16.68
N GLU A 155 14.34 -4.62 17.74
CA GLU A 155 14.85 -4.63 19.12
C GLU A 155 15.18 -6.04 19.63
N ILE A 156 14.29 -7.00 19.41
CA ILE A 156 14.45 -8.38 19.94
C ILE A 156 15.43 -9.21 19.10
N PRO A 157 15.32 -9.28 17.76
CA PRO A 157 16.22 -10.12 16.95
C PRO A 157 17.71 -9.83 17.14
N PRO A 158 18.17 -8.57 17.18
CA PRO A 158 19.58 -8.26 17.42
C PRO A 158 20.12 -8.76 18.77
N LYS A 159 19.31 -8.69 19.85
CA LYS A 159 19.70 -9.18 21.19
C LYS A 159 20.01 -10.68 21.23
N LEU A 160 19.39 -11.44 20.33
CA LEU A 160 19.47 -12.91 20.26
C LEU A 160 20.23 -13.38 19.01
N ALA A 161 20.88 -12.47 18.29
CA ALA A 161 21.56 -12.78 17.05
C ALA A 161 22.75 -13.72 17.29
N GLY A 162 22.93 -14.69 16.40
CA GLY A 162 24.06 -15.63 16.43
C GLY A 162 23.94 -16.75 17.47
N GLN A 163 22.87 -16.77 18.27
CA GLN A 163 22.67 -17.82 19.27
C GLN A 163 22.10 -19.10 18.63
N PRO A 164 22.56 -20.29 19.06
CA PRO A 164 21.94 -21.55 18.63
C PRO A 164 20.54 -21.71 19.24
N PRO A 165 19.65 -22.49 18.59
CA PRO A 165 18.34 -22.80 19.16
C PRO A 165 18.46 -23.62 20.46
N VAL A 166 17.59 -23.36 21.42
CA VAL A 166 17.60 -24.04 22.72
C VAL A 166 16.81 -25.35 22.72
N ASN A 167 15.95 -25.56 21.71
CA ASN A 167 15.07 -26.74 21.70
C ASN A 167 15.85 -28.07 21.66
N PRO A 168 15.35 -29.11 22.36
CA PRO A 168 16.04 -30.41 22.46
C PRO A 168 16.22 -31.15 21.13
N GLU A 169 15.36 -30.88 20.14
CA GLU A 169 15.43 -31.57 18.85
C GLU A 169 16.60 -31.07 18.01
N ALA A 170 16.75 -29.75 17.91
CA ALA A 170 17.85 -29.11 17.20
C ALA A 170 19.21 -29.52 17.78
N LYS A 171 19.33 -29.61 19.11
CA LYS A 171 20.55 -30.08 19.82
C LYS A 171 21.00 -31.49 19.42
N ARG A 172 20.07 -32.34 18.97
CA ARG A 172 20.39 -33.71 18.51
C ARG A 172 20.77 -33.79 17.04
N ARG A 173 20.64 -32.70 16.27
CA ARG A 173 20.97 -32.67 14.85
C ARG A 173 22.49 -32.57 14.67
N THR A 174 23.00 -33.23 13.64
CA THR A 174 24.45 -33.23 13.33
C THR A 174 24.97 -31.85 12.93
N ASP A 175 24.09 -30.98 12.40
CA ASP A 175 24.43 -29.61 12.00
C ASP A 175 24.25 -28.57 13.13
N TYR A 176 23.99 -28.99 14.37
CA TYR A 176 23.74 -28.07 15.50
C TYR A 176 24.90 -27.09 15.75
N HIS A 177 26.14 -27.58 15.65
CA HIS A 177 27.36 -26.80 15.88
C HIS A 177 27.76 -25.92 14.69
N ARG A 178 26.90 -25.76 13.68
CA ARG A 178 27.11 -24.79 12.61
C ARG A 178 27.09 -23.37 13.16
N GLU A 179 27.67 -22.44 12.40
CA GLU A 179 27.53 -21.01 12.68
C GLU A 179 26.06 -20.60 12.44
N TRP A 180 25.41 -20.10 13.49
CA TRP A 180 24.07 -19.53 13.40
C TRP A 180 24.19 -18.07 12.99
N LYS A 181 23.57 -17.69 11.87
CA LYS A 181 23.61 -16.31 11.36
C LYS A 181 22.33 -15.59 11.70
N GLY A 182 22.44 -14.35 12.20
CA GLY A 182 21.29 -13.53 12.59
C GLY A 182 20.31 -14.22 13.53
N ALA A 183 19.02 -14.06 13.27
CA ALA A 183 17.95 -14.60 14.11
C ALA A 183 17.56 -16.06 13.79
N THR A 184 18.41 -16.81 13.07
CA THR A 184 18.07 -18.17 12.61
C THR A 184 17.86 -19.17 13.76
N GLY A 185 18.60 -19.05 14.86
CA GLY A 185 18.39 -19.91 16.05
C GLY A 185 17.03 -19.65 16.69
N LEU A 186 16.68 -18.38 16.90
CA LEU A 186 15.35 -17.97 17.39
C LEU A 186 14.24 -18.45 16.44
N ALA A 187 14.45 -18.35 15.12
CA ALA A 187 13.49 -18.80 14.13
C ALA A 187 13.24 -20.32 14.20
N GLU A 188 14.28 -21.13 14.43
CA GLU A 188 14.13 -22.58 14.65
C GLU A 188 13.33 -22.89 15.93
N ASP A 189 13.56 -22.15 17.02
CA ASP A 189 12.79 -22.32 18.26
C ASP A 189 11.34 -21.90 18.09
N VAL A 190 11.05 -20.78 17.42
CA VAL A 190 9.68 -20.40 17.06
C VAL A 190 9.01 -21.49 16.22
N ARG A 191 9.73 -22.11 15.29
CA ARG A 191 9.21 -23.27 14.53
C ARG A 191 8.89 -24.44 15.45
N TYR A 192 9.82 -24.82 16.32
CA TYR A 192 9.70 -25.96 17.21
C TYR A 192 8.54 -25.79 18.20
N TYR A 193 8.52 -24.68 18.95
CA TYR A 193 7.47 -24.43 19.95
C TYR A 193 6.12 -24.14 19.28
N GLY A 194 6.10 -23.54 18.09
CA GLY A 194 4.88 -23.41 17.29
C GLY A 194 4.31 -24.77 16.89
N GLN A 195 5.15 -25.70 16.43
CA GLN A 195 4.70 -27.06 16.10
C GLN A 195 4.26 -27.83 17.35
N TRP A 196 4.95 -27.64 18.47
CA TRP A 196 4.53 -28.17 19.78
C TRP A 196 3.15 -27.65 20.18
N MET A 197 2.90 -26.35 20.04
CA MET A 197 1.58 -25.74 20.30
C MET A 197 0.51 -26.34 19.39
N LYS A 198 0.80 -26.51 18.09
CA LYS A 198 -0.13 -27.14 17.14
C LYS A 198 -0.55 -28.54 17.60
N ASN A 199 0.43 -29.36 17.99
CA ASN A 199 0.18 -30.73 18.44
C ASN A 199 -0.63 -30.75 19.75
N LYS A 200 -0.28 -29.90 20.72
CA LYS A 200 -1.02 -29.78 21.99
C LYS A 200 -2.42 -29.20 21.82
N ALA A 201 -2.63 -28.31 20.86
CA ALA A 201 -3.97 -27.86 20.50
C ALA A 201 -4.77 -29.02 19.90
N PHE A 202 -4.19 -29.80 18.98
CA PHE A 202 -4.88 -30.96 18.39
C PHE A 202 -5.29 -32.00 19.44
N GLU A 203 -4.45 -32.28 20.44
CA GLU A 203 -4.80 -33.16 21.56
C GLU A 203 -6.03 -32.67 22.34
N ARG A 204 -6.18 -31.34 22.54
CA ARG A 204 -7.27 -30.75 23.32
C ARG A 204 -8.57 -30.58 22.53
N ILE A 205 -8.47 -30.11 21.29
CA ILE A 205 -9.63 -29.63 20.51
C ILE A 205 -9.75 -30.29 19.13
N GLY A 206 -8.91 -31.27 18.80
CA GLY A 206 -8.93 -31.94 17.48
C GLY A 206 -10.27 -32.62 17.17
N HIS A 207 -11.01 -33.04 18.20
CA HIS A 207 -12.36 -33.60 18.08
C HIS A 207 -13.38 -32.60 17.51
N LEU A 208 -13.13 -31.28 17.58
CA LEU A 208 -13.96 -30.24 16.97
C LEU A 208 -13.69 -30.03 15.46
N TYR A 209 -12.66 -30.71 14.94
CA TYR A 209 -12.21 -30.62 13.55
C TYR A 209 -12.21 -32.01 12.88
N PRO A 210 -13.39 -32.64 12.74
CA PRO A 210 -13.52 -33.98 12.15
C PRO A 210 -13.08 -33.98 10.68
N LYS A 211 -12.61 -35.14 10.24
CA LYS A 211 -12.43 -35.42 8.81
C LYS A 211 -13.79 -35.67 8.15
N VAL A 212 -13.86 -35.47 6.84
CA VAL A 212 -15.07 -35.73 6.05
C VAL A 212 -14.84 -36.92 5.13
N LYS A 213 -15.88 -37.72 4.92
CA LYS A 213 -15.86 -38.88 4.01
C LYS A 213 -16.38 -38.48 2.63
N ASP A 214 -15.71 -38.95 1.57
CA ASP A 214 -16.23 -38.84 0.21
C ASP A 214 -17.29 -39.92 -0.10
N GLU A 215 -17.82 -39.89 -1.32
CA GLU A 215 -18.81 -40.86 -1.83
C GLU A 215 -18.34 -42.32 -1.81
N TYR A 216 -17.02 -42.55 -1.72
CA TYR A 216 -16.40 -43.88 -1.62
C TYR A 216 -16.03 -44.25 -0.17
N GLY A 217 -16.44 -43.44 0.80
CA GLY A 217 -16.18 -43.65 2.22
C GLY A 217 -14.75 -43.32 2.66
N LYS A 218 -13.93 -42.69 1.80
CA LYS A 218 -12.55 -42.33 2.11
C LYS A 218 -12.51 -41.03 2.89
N GLU A 219 -11.72 -41.00 3.97
CA GLU A 219 -11.54 -39.82 4.79
C GLU A 219 -10.58 -38.79 4.17
N HIS A 220 -10.97 -37.52 4.28
CA HIS A 220 -10.21 -36.36 3.85
C HIS A 220 -10.19 -35.29 4.94
N THR A 221 -9.07 -34.59 5.07
CA THR A 221 -8.95 -33.45 6.00
C THR A 221 -9.78 -32.28 5.49
N VAL A 222 -10.67 -31.75 6.34
CA VAL A 222 -11.44 -30.55 5.99
C VAL A 222 -10.52 -29.34 5.96
N ILE A 223 -10.66 -28.52 4.94
CA ILE A 223 -10.02 -27.22 4.78
C ILE A 223 -10.93 -26.14 5.32
N ALA A 224 -12.18 -26.13 4.86
CA ALA A 224 -13.17 -25.10 5.14
C ALA A 224 -14.58 -25.65 5.37
N TRP A 225 -15.33 -24.98 6.24
CA TRP A 225 -16.78 -25.05 6.29
C TRP A 225 -17.35 -23.74 5.73
N ILE A 226 -18.19 -23.83 4.69
CA ILE A 226 -18.81 -22.66 4.05
C ILE A 226 -20.20 -22.46 4.65
N TRP A 227 -20.39 -21.35 5.34
CA TRP A 227 -21.62 -20.99 6.04
C TRP A 227 -22.30 -19.80 5.36
N ALA A 228 -23.62 -19.70 5.47
CA ALA A 228 -24.36 -18.47 5.21
C ALA A 228 -25.07 -18.02 6.47
N ARG A 229 -25.05 -16.71 6.74
CA ARG A 229 -25.92 -16.09 7.75
C ARG A 229 -27.37 -16.20 7.33
N THR A 230 -28.28 -16.36 8.27
CA THR A 230 -29.70 -16.60 7.99
C THR A 230 -30.61 -15.60 8.70
N VAL A 231 -31.78 -15.33 8.09
CA VAL A 231 -32.88 -14.56 8.69
C VAL A 231 -34.22 -15.21 8.34
N LYS A 232 -35.24 -15.02 9.18
CA LYS A 232 -36.60 -15.45 8.82
C LYS A 232 -37.18 -14.58 7.71
N CYS A 233 -37.94 -15.21 6.81
CA CYS A 233 -38.68 -14.50 5.76
C CYS A 233 -39.63 -13.47 6.39
N PRO A 234 -39.63 -12.21 5.94
CA PRO A 234 -40.58 -11.19 6.42
C PRO A 234 -42.03 -11.51 6.02
N ASN A 235 -42.23 -12.35 5.00
CA ASN A 235 -43.56 -12.85 4.64
C ASN A 235 -44.04 -13.90 5.68
N PRO A 236 -45.07 -13.59 6.49
CA PRO A 236 -45.52 -14.49 7.57
C PRO A 236 -46.05 -15.84 7.06
N ALA A 237 -46.59 -15.88 5.84
CA ALA A 237 -47.06 -17.13 5.23
C ALA A 237 -45.90 -18.08 4.89
N CYS A 238 -44.74 -17.53 4.53
CA CYS A 238 -43.54 -18.30 4.26
C CYS A 238 -42.83 -18.69 5.56
N GLY A 239 -42.32 -17.70 6.30
CA GLY A 239 -41.59 -17.90 7.56
C GLY A 239 -40.35 -18.79 7.48
N CYS A 240 -39.86 -19.10 6.27
CA CYS A 240 -38.66 -19.91 6.05
C CYS A 240 -37.41 -19.19 6.55
N GLU A 241 -36.42 -19.95 7.00
CA GLU A 241 -35.10 -19.44 7.35
C GLU A 241 -34.23 -19.33 6.10
N ILE A 242 -33.92 -18.11 5.66
CA ILE A 242 -33.35 -17.83 4.35
C ILE A 242 -31.85 -17.56 4.47
N PRO A 243 -30.99 -18.19 3.64
CA PRO A 243 -29.58 -17.85 3.58
C PRO A 243 -29.37 -16.48 2.93
N LEU A 244 -28.59 -15.64 3.58
CA LEU A 244 -28.04 -14.41 3.02
C LEU A 244 -26.75 -14.78 2.25
N ALA A 245 -26.85 -15.46 1.12
CA ALA A 245 -25.69 -15.84 0.31
C ALA A 245 -25.43 -14.82 -0.81
N ASN A 246 -24.18 -14.37 -0.99
CA ASN A 246 -23.78 -13.55 -2.14
C ASN A 246 -23.75 -14.36 -3.45
N SER A 247 -23.37 -15.63 -3.34
CA SER A 247 -23.14 -16.55 -4.46
C SER A 247 -23.27 -17.98 -3.97
N PHE A 248 -23.78 -18.87 -4.82
CA PHE A 248 -23.75 -20.32 -4.59
C PHE A 248 -22.59 -21.03 -5.30
N VAL A 249 -21.74 -20.29 -6.03
CA VAL A 249 -20.54 -20.85 -6.67
C VAL A 249 -19.45 -21.13 -5.64
N LEU A 250 -18.84 -22.31 -5.68
CA LEU A 250 -17.70 -22.71 -4.83
C LEU A 250 -16.36 -22.63 -5.56
N SER A 251 -16.34 -22.93 -6.86
CA SER A 251 -15.12 -22.92 -7.70
C SER A 251 -15.44 -22.49 -9.12
N ARG A 252 -14.60 -21.61 -9.69
CA ARG A 252 -14.62 -21.23 -11.10
C ARG A 252 -13.47 -21.82 -11.91
N LYS A 253 -12.63 -22.68 -11.32
CA LYS A 253 -11.49 -23.26 -12.04
C LYS A 253 -11.97 -24.20 -13.12
N LYS A 254 -11.44 -24.02 -14.34
CA LYS A 254 -11.78 -24.83 -15.51
C LYS A 254 -11.54 -26.31 -15.22
N GLY A 255 -12.58 -27.14 -15.42
CA GLY A 255 -12.55 -28.58 -15.18
C GLY A 255 -12.73 -29.00 -13.71
N LYS A 256 -12.95 -28.05 -12.80
CA LYS A 256 -13.20 -28.28 -11.37
C LYS A 256 -14.28 -27.32 -10.85
N GLU A 257 -15.20 -26.91 -11.71
CA GLU A 257 -16.30 -26.04 -11.37
C GLU A 257 -17.26 -26.76 -10.41
N ALA A 258 -17.65 -26.09 -9.33
CA ALA A 258 -18.55 -26.63 -8.31
C ALA A 258 -19.45 -25.53 -7.75
N TYR A 259 -20.67 -25.90 -7.36
CA TYR A 259 -21.69 -25.00 -6.83
C TYR A 259 -22.57 -25.68 -5.78
N ILE A 260 -23.29 -24.87 -5.01
CA ILE A 260 -24.28 -25.27 -4.01
C ILE A 260 -25.67 -25.21 -4.65
N GLN A 261 -26.41 -26.30 -4.57
CA GLN A 261 -27.82 -26.39 -4.92
C GLN A 261 -28.65 -26.35 -3.63
N PRO A 262 -29.42 -25.28 -3.35
CA PRO A 262 -30.40 -25.31 -2.28
C PRO A 262 -31.58 -26.20 -2.67
N ILE A 263 -32.01 -27.05 -1.75
CA ILE A 263 -33.16 -27.95 -1.84
C ILE A 263 -34.17 -27.49 -0.80
N ILE A 264 -35.38 -27.13 -1.26
CA ILE A 264 -36.42 -26.58 -0.39
C ILE A 264 -37.34 -27.71 0.06
N GLU A 265 -37.34 -28.00 1.36
CA GLU A 265 -38.18 -29.01 2.00
C GLU A 265 -39.14 -28.32 2.98
N GLY A 266 -40.32 -27.93 2.48
CA GLY A 266 -41.31 -27.18 3.25
C GLY A 266 -40.79 -25.79 3.66
N LYS A 267 -40.47 -25.63 4.95
CA LYS A 267 -39.91 -24.39 5.53
C LYS A 267 -38.41 -24.47 5.82
N LYS A 268 -37.76 -25.59 5.53
CA LYS A 268 -36.32 -25.80 5.71
C LYS A 268 -35.62 -25.82 4.35
N ILE A 269 -34.36 -25.38 4.34
CA ILE A 269 -33.49 -25.40 3.17
C ILE A 269 -32.33 -26.33 3.48
N CYS A 270 -32.20 -27.38 2.69
CA CYS A 270 -31.05 -28.27 2.67
C CYS A 270 -30.10 -27.85 1.53
N TYR A 271 -28.82 -28.24 1.60
CA TYR A 271 -27.83 -27.88 0.58
C TYR A 271 -27.16 -29.13 0.03
N GLU A 272 -27.02 -29.18 -1.30
CA GLU A 272 -26.30 -30.24 -2.01
C GLU A 272 -25.20 -29.62 -2.85
N VAL A 273 -23.97 -30.14 -2.78
CA VAL A 273 -22.90 -29.71 -3.66
C VAL A 273 -22.95 -30.48 -4.98
N ARG A 274 -22.89 -29.74 -6.09
CA ARG A 274 -22.87 -30.29 -7.45
C ARG A 274 -21.67 -29.75 -8.23
N TYR A 275 -21.17 -30.57 -9.16
CA TYR A 275 -20.10 -30.17 -10.08
C TYR A 275 -20.67 -29.62 -11.39
N GLY A 276 -19.97 -28.68 -12.00
CA GLY A 276 -20.37 -28.01 -13.24
C GLY A 276 -20.61 -26.50 -13.07
N LYS A 277 -21.18 -25.88 -14.11
CA LYS A 277 -21.33 -24.42 -14.24
C LYS A 277 -22.74 -23.88 -13.94
N ASN A 278 -23.68 -24.78 -13.64
CA ASN A 278 -25.11 -24.45 -13.55
C ASN A 278 -25.50 -23.98 -12.14
N ALA A 279 -24.74 -23.04 -11.58
CA ALA A 279 -25.04 -22.50 -10.26
C ALA A 279 -26.40 -21.75 -10.28
N PRO A 280 -27.28 -21.97 -9.29
CA PRO A 280 -28.55 -21.26 -9.20
C PRO A 280 -28.33 -19.78 -8.89
N GLU A 281 -29.32 -18.95 -9.22
CA GLU A 281 -29.24 -17.52 -8.91
C GLU A 281 -29.18 -17.29 -7.39
N PRO A 282 -28.27 -16.41 -6.91
CA PRO A 282 -28.17 -16.12 -5.50
C PRO A 282 -29.39 -15.32 -4.98
N PRO A 283 -29.66 -15.36 -3.66
CA PRO A 283 -30.70 -14.55 -3.03
C PRO A 283 -30.34 -13.07 -2.98
N LYS A 284 -29.07 -12.69 -3.14
CA LYS A 284 -28.66 -11.29 -3.09
C LYS A 284 -29.08 -10.54 -4.35
N THR A 285 -29.79 -9.42 -4.17
CA THR A 285 -30.29 -8.57 -5.26
C THR A 285 -29.55 -7.24 -5.35
N ALA A 286 -29.09 -6.69 -4.22
CA ALA A 286 -28.29 -5.47 -4.17
C ALA A 286 -27.39 -5.42 -2.92
N ARG A 287 -26.75 -4.26 -2.67
CA ARG A 287 -25.95 -4.04 -1.46
C ARG A 287 -26.85 -4.14 -0.22
N GLY A 288 -26.70 -5.23 0.54
CA GLY A 288 -27.48 -5.48 1.76
C GLY A 288 -28.97 -5.74 1.52
N ARG A 289 -29.37 -6.11 0.31
CA ARG A 289 -30.76 -6.49 -0.03
C ARG A 289 -30.79 -7.89 -0.64
N PHE A 290 -31.81 -8.65 -0.27
CA PHE A 290 -31.96 -10.05 -0.65
C PHE A 290 -33.40 -10.35 -1.07
N ARG A 291 -33.63 -11.54 -1.62
CA ARG A 291 -34.96 -12.10 -1.90
C ARG A 291 -35.06 -13.51 -1.31
N CYS A 292 -36.25 -13.89 -0.88
CA CYS A 292 -36.52 -15.24 -0.40
C CYS A 292 -36.45 -16.25 -1.56
N ILE A 293 -35.63 -17.29 -1.44
CA ILE A 293 -35.56 -18.34 -2.47
C ILE A 293 -36.79 -19.25 -2.50
N CYS A 294 -37.65 -19.20 -1.47
CA CYS A 294 -38.87 -20.01 -1.40
C CYS A 294 -40.11 -19.30 -1.95
N CYS A 295 -40.31 -18.02 -1.62
CA CYS A 295 -41.51 -17.25 -2.00
C CYS A 295 -41.21 -15.98 -2.81
N ASN A 296 -39.95 -15.73 -3.16
CA ASN A 296 -39.48 -14.57 -3.92
C ASN A 296 -39.76 -13.20 -3.28
N SER A 297 -40.22 -13.15 -2.02
CA SER A 297 -40.47 -11.89 -1.30
C SER A 297 -39.16 -11.14 -1.06
N PRO A 298 -39.13 -9.81 -1.26
CA PRO A 298 -37.94 -8.98 -1.01
C PRO A 298 -37.63 -8.90 0.49
N ILE A 299 -36.35 -8.78 0.80
CA ILE A 299 -35.80 -8.61 2.16
C ILE A 299 -34.89 -7.39 2.13
N ASP A 300 -35.37 -6.31 2.74
CA ASP A 300 -34.66 -5.05 2.77
C ASP A 300 -33.56 -5.02 3.84
N GLY A 301 -32.57 -4.15 3.61
CA GLY A 301 -31.44 -3.99 4.52
C GLY A 301 -31.85 -3.53 5.93
N GLU A 302 -32.88 -2.70 6.04
CA GLU A 302 -33.39 -2.24 7.35
C GLU A 302 -34.01 -3.39 8.16
N TYR A 303 -34.71 -4.32 7.51
CA TYR A 303 -35.20 -5.54 8.18
C TYR A 303 -34.03 -6.39 8.69
N ILE A 304 -33.00 -6.60 7.87
CA ILE A 304 -31.82 -7.38 8.27
C ILE A 304 -31.08 -6.72 9.44
N LYS A 305 -30.95 -5.39 9.43
CA LYS A 305 -30.39 -4.64 10.55
C LYS A 305 -31.26 -4.81 11.81
N ALA A 306 -32.58 -4.73 11.70
CA ALA A 306 -33.48 -4.93 12.83
C ALA A 306 -33.37 -6.35 13.42
N GLU A 307 -33.31 -7.38 12.58
CA GLU A 307 -33.05 -8.76 13.01
C GLU A 307 -31.69 -8.91 13.69
N GLY A 308 -30.65 -8.23 13.16
CA GLY A 308 -29.32 -8.19 13.75
C GLY A 308 -29.30 -7.54 15.14
N HIS A 309 -29.94 -6.38 15.30
CA HIS A 309 -30.07 -5.70 16.60
C HIS A 309 -30.81 -6.57 17.61
N ALA A 310 -31.80 -7.34 17.16
CA ALA A 310 -32.55 -8.26 18.00
C ALA A 310 -31.86 -9.63 18.19
N LYS A 311 -30.61 -9.81 17.71
CA LYS A 311 -29.82 -11.03 17.81
C LYS A 311 -30.52 -12.27 17.21
N ARG A 312 -31.26 -12.08 16.12
CA ARG A 312 -32.00 -13.14 15.40
C ARG A 312 -31.36 -13.58 14.08
N ILE A 313 -30.14 -13.11 13.79
CA ILE A 313 -29.35 -13.62 12.66
C ILE A 313 -28.75 -14.97 13.04
N GLY A 314 -29.13 -16.01 12.30
CA GLY A 314 -28.58 -17.37 12.45
C GLY A 314 -27.45 -17.66 11.46
N SER A 315 -27.09 -18.93 11.36
CA SER A 315 -26.13 -19.44 10.36
C SER A 315 -26.45 -20.87 9.95
N SER A 316 -26.28 -21.18 8.66
CA SER A 316 -26.47 -22.53 8.11
C SER A 316 -25.26 -22.99 7.30
N LEU A 317 -24.85 -24.25 7.48
CA LEU A 317 -23.75 -24.86 6.74
C LEU A 317 -24.22 -25.17 5.31
N MET A 318 -23.52 -24.63 4.31
CA MET A 318 -23.87 -24.81 2.90
C MET A 318 -22.97 -25.82 2.19
N ALA A 319 -21.69 -25.91 2.56
CA ALA A 319 -20.74 -26.85 1.94
C ALA A 319 -19.52 -27.11 2.84
N ILE A 320 -18.84 -28.23 2.57
CA ILE A 320 -17.55 -28.60 3.15
C ILE A 320 -16.51 -28.66 2.04
N VAL A 321 -15.36 -28.03 2.25
CA VAL A 321 -14.21 -28.08 1.33
C VAL A 321 -13.12 -28.93 1.98
N ALA A 322 -12.63 -29.95 1.29
CA ALA A 322 -11.63 -30.89 1.81
C ALA A 322 -10.41 -31.04 0.88
N GLU A 323 -9.33 -31.59 1.43
CA GLU A 323 -8.10 -31.91 0.70
C GLU A 323 -8.33 -33.09 -0.25
N GLY A 324 -8.07 -32.91 -1.54
CA GLY A 324 -8.08 -33.99 -2.54
C GLY A 324 -6.70 -34.26 -3.12
N LYS A 325 -6.51 -35.43 -3.76
CA LYS A 325 -5.23 -35.84 -4.37
C LYS A 325 -4.67 -34.80 -5.36
N ASN A 326 -5.55 -34.19 -6.17
CA ASN A 326 -5.19 -33.24 -7.23
C ASN A 326 -5.97 -31.92 -7.11
N GLY A 327 -6.33 -31.46 -5.91
CA GLY A 327 -7.06 -30.20 -5.74
C GLY A 327 -7.98 -30.18 -4.53
N ARG A 328 -9.01 -29.33 -4.59
CA ARG A 328 -10.05 -29.26 -3.56
C ARG A 328 -11.19 -30.21 -3.91
N LEU A 329 -11.70 -30.88 -2.89
CA LEU A 329 -12.96 -31.62 -2.95
C LEU A 329 -14.05 -30.76 -2.33
N TYR A 330 -15.20 -30.69 -3.01
CA TYR A 330 -16.39 -29.99 -2.52
C TYR A 330 -17.44 -31.03 -2.19
N LEU A 331 -17.97 -30.97 -0.97
CA LEU A 331 -18.86 -31.98 -0.38
C LEU A 331 -20.06 -31.31 0.26
N SER A 332 -21.22 -31.98 0.19
CA SER A 332 -22.46 -31.53 0.84
C SER A 332 -22.31 -31.50 2.37
N PRO A 333 -23.04 -30.63 3.08
CA PRO A 333 -23.11 -30.65 4.54
C PRO A 333 -23.55 -32.02 5.07
N SER A 334 -22.96 -32.43 6.19
CA SER A 334 -23.40 -33.62 6.94
C SER A 334 -23.83 -33.25 8.35
N GLU A 335 -24.80 -33.99 8.88
CA GLU A 335 -25.37 -33.75 10.20
C GLU A 335 -24.31 -33.81 11.31
N GLU A 336 -23.35 -34.74 11.21
CA GLU A 336 -22.21 -34.85 12.12
C GLU A 336 -21.42 -33.53 12.23
N HIS A 337 -21.09 -32.91 11.09
CA HIS A 337 -20.32 -31.66 11.09
C HIS A 337 -21.14 -30.47 11.61
N ILE A 338 -22.46 -30.45 11.36
CA ILE A 338 -23.36 -29.42 11.90
C ILE A 338 -23.43 -29.52 13.43
N GLN A 339 -23.58 -30.73 13.96
CA GLN A 339 -23.65 -30.98 15.41
C GLN A 339 -22.33 -30.62 16.12
N ILE A 340 -21.18 -31.00 15.54
CA ILE A 340 -19.86 -30.67 16.11
C ILE A 340 -19.60 -29.16 16.09
N ALA A 341 -20.05 -28.45 15.04
CA ALA A 341 -19.89 -27.00 14.95
C ALA A 341 -20.72 -26.25 16.01
N ASN A 342 -21.87 -26.81 16.42
CA ASN A 342 -22.72 -26.30 17.50
C ASN A 342 -22.17 -26.62 18.91
N CYS A 343 -20.89 -26.33 19.11
CA CYS A 343 -20.23 -26.49 20.40
C CYS A 343 -20.62 -25.40 21.41
N CYS A 344 -20.47 -25.73 22.69
CA CYS A 344 -20.74 -24.80 23.79
C CYS A 344 -19.85 -23.56 23.70
N GLN A 345 -20.38 -22.44 24.15
CA GLN A 345 -19.61 -21.21 24.27
C GLN A 345 -18.47 -21.39 25.29
N PRO A 346 -17.24 -20.92 25.01
CA PRO A 346 -16.13 -21.04 25.95
C PRO A 346 -16.33 -20.15 27.19
N GLU A 347 -15.66 -20.53 28.28
CA GLU A 347 -15.69 -19.81 29.55
C GLU A 347 -15.20 -18.35 29.42
N TRP A 348 -14.08 -18.16 28.73
CA TRP A 348 -13.56 -16.81 28.44
C TRP A 348 -13.86 -16.39 27.00
N LYS A 349 -14.26 -15.13 26.82
CA LYS A 349 -14.42 -14.46 25.52
C LYS A 349 -14.17 -12.94 25.69
N PRO A 350 -13.78 -12.23 24.63
CA PRO A 350 -13.59 -10.77 24.72
C PRO A 350 -14.95 -10.04 24.72
N GLU A 351 -15.49 -9.76 25.90
CA GLU A 351 -16.77 -9.05 26.13
C GLU A 351 -16.69 -7.53 26.00
N ILE A 352 -15.62 -7.01 25.39
CA ILE A 352 -15.44 -5.57 25.19
C ILE A 352 -16.23 -5.15 23.95
N GLU A 353 -16.92 -4.01 24.03
CA GLU A 353 -17.63 -3.43 22.90
C GLU A 353 -16.65 -2.85 21.87
N MET A 354 -16.92 -3.14 20.60
CA MET A 354 -16.32 -2.43 19.48
C MET A 354 -16.86 -0.99 19.45
N ASN A 355 -16.07 -0.06 18.92
CA ASN A 355 -16.53 1.30 18.71
C ASN A 355 -17.73 1.31 17.73
N GLN A 356 -18.90 1.73 18.24
CA GLN A 356 -20.16 1.76 17.47
C GLN A 356 -20.25 2.93 16.50
N ASN A 357 -19.36 3.93 16.60
CA ASN A 357 -19.34 5.08 15.71
C ASN A 357 -18.29 4.94 14.59
N CYS A 358 -17.40 3.95 14.67
CA CYS A 358 -16.38 3.69 13.67
C CYS A 358 -16.93 2.85 12.50
N THR A 359 -17.04 3.46 11.32
CA THR A 359 -17.59 2.80 10.11
C THR A 359 -16.64 1.78 9.46
N ASP A 360 -15.36 1.80 9.84
CA ASP A 360 -14.39 0.77 9.44
C ASP A 360 -14.65 -0.55 10.18
N LEU A 361 -15.28 -0.49 11.35
CA LEU A 361 -15.73 -1.67 12.07
C LEU A 361 -17.14 -2.08 11.66
N ILE A 362 -17.48 -3.36 11.86
CA ILE A 362 -18.82 -3.87 11.59
C ILE A 362 -19.87 -3.26 12.53
N SER A 363 -19.46 -2.90 13.75
CA SER A 363 -20.29 -2.25 14.76
C SER A 363 -20.89 -0.93 14.26
N GLY A 364 -20.07 -0.07 13.64
CA GLY A 364 -20.53 1.19 13.05
C GLY A 364 -21.33 1.06 11.76
N ARG A 365 -21.66 -0.15 11.33
CA ARG A 365 -22.52 -0.40 10.15
C ARG A 365 -23.96 -0.77 10.52
N GLY A 366 -24.27 -0.94 11.80
CA GLY A 366 -25.64 -1.14 12.29
C GLY A 366 -26.22 -2.53 12.06
N TYR A 367 -25.40 -3.57 11.95
CA TYR A 367 -25.87 -4.96 11.82
C TYR A 367 -26.02 -5.69 13.17
N GLY A 368 -25.92 -4.97 14.28
CA GLY A 368 -26.10 -5.52 15.63
C GLY A 368 -24.91 -6.29 16.19
N PHE A 369 -23.75 -6.31 15.53
CA PHE A 369 -22.49 -6.83 16.09
C PHE A 369 -21.86 -5.77 16.98
N LYS A 370 -21.90 -5.97 18.30
CA LYS A 370 -21.45 -5.01 19.30
C LYS A 370 -20.12 -5.42 19.95
N TYR A 371 -19.90 -6.70 20.20
CA TYR A 371 -18.75 -7.19 20.97
C TYR A 371 -17.74 -7.91 20.09
N TRP A 372 -16.44 -7.84 20.45
CA TRP A 372 -15.37 -8.49 19.69
C TRP A 372 -15.55 -10.00 19.55
N TYR A 373 -16.12 -10.69 20.55
CA TYR A 373 -16.37 -12.13 20.48
C TYR A 373 -17.36 -12.52 19.39
N GLU A 374 -18.23 -11.60 18.96
CA GLU A 374 -19.27 -11.87 17.94
C GLU A 374 -18.68 -11.97 16.52
N LEU A 375 -17.39 -11.64 16.35
CA LEU A 375 -16.67 -11.88 15.11
C LEU A 375 -16.29 -13.35 14.91
N PHE A 376 -16.51 -14.21 15.90
CA PHE A 376 -16.03 -15.58 15.95
C PHE A 376 -17.17 -16.56 16.22
N THR A 377 -17.11 -17.76 15.65
CA THR A 377 -17.96 -18.88 16.08
C THR A 377 -17.47 -19.42 17.43
N ASN A 378 -18.31 -20.15 18.17
CA ASN A 378 -17.89 -20.78 19.44
C ASN A 378 -16.67 -21.69 19.24
N ARG A 379 -16.65 -22.45 18.14
CA ARG A 379 -15.51 -23.32 17.76
C ARG A 379 -14.24 -22.51 17.55
N GLN A 380 -14.32 -21.38 16.85
CA GLN A 380 -13.20 -20.47 16.64
C GLN A 380 -12.70 -19.86 17.96
N LEU A 381 -13.60 -19.45 18.86
CA LEU A 381 -13.22 -18.92 20.19
C LEU A 381 -12.53 -19.97 21.05
N ILE A 382 -13.03 -21.22 21.08
CA ILE A 382 -12.38 -22.34 21.78
C ILE A 382 -10.95 -22.54 21.24
N ALA A 383 -10.77 -22.50 19.92
CA ALA A 383 -9.47 -22.64 19.30
C ALA A 383 -8.49 -21.52 19.68
N LEU A 384 -8.93 -20.26 19.59
CA LEU A 384 -8.10 -19.11 19.94
C LEU A 384 -7.74 -19.10 21.43
N ASN A 385 -8.67 -19.42 22.33
CA ASN A 385 -8.40 -19.58 23.76
C ASN A 385 -7.37 -20.67 24.02
N THR A 386 -7.53 -21.83 23.38
CA THR A 386 -6.59 -22.95 23.51
C THR A 386 -5.18 -22.54 23.10
N LEU A 387 -5.05 -21.79 22.00
CA LEU A 387 -3.76 -21.28 21.54
C LEU A 387 -3.19 -20.22 22.51
N CYS A 388 -4.00 -19.28 22.99
CA CYS A 388 -3.57 -18.27 23.97
C CYS A 388 -2.99 -18.92 25.24
N ASP A 389 -3.68 -19.92 25.80
CA ASP A 389 -3.22 -20.64 26.99
C ASP A 389 -1.92 -21.43 26.73
N LEU A 390 -1.73 -21.90 25.50
CA LEU A 390 -0.54 -22.62 25.09
C LEU A 390 0.67 -21.70 24.90
N VAL A 391 0.51 -20.42 24.59
CA VAL A 391 1.62 -19.45 24.50
C VAL A 391 2.36 -19.37 25.83
N GLY A 392 1.65 -19.17 26.95
CA GLY A 392 2.28 -19.10 28.27
C GLY A 392 2.97 -20.41 28.68
N LYS A 393 2.44 -21.57 28.27
CA LYS A 393 3.08 -22.88 28.50
C LYS A 393 4.31 -23.08 27.62
N ALA A 394 4.27 -22.65 26.36
CA ALA A 394 5.40 -22.72 25.45
C ALA A 394 6.54 -21.80 25.90
N GLN A 395 6.23 -20.59 26.37
CA GLN A 395 7.20 -19.66 26.95
C GLN A 395 7.94 -20.28 28.14
N LYS A 396 7.22 -20.88 29.10
CA LYS A 396 7.83 -21.57 30.25
C LYS A 396 8.74 -22.71 29.80
N LYS A 397 8.26 -23.52 28.85
CA LYS A 397 9.05 -24.61 28.27
C LYS A 397 10.32 -24.10 27.58
N ALA A 398 10.23 -23.01 26.82
CA ALA A 398 11.39 -22.41 26.17
C ALA A 398 12.41 -21.87 27.18
N THR A 399 11.96 -21.30 28.30
CA THR A 399 12.84 -20.90 29.42
C THR A 399 13.54 -22.10 30.05
N GLU A 400 12.84 -23.21 30.33
CA GLU A 400 13.43 -24.44 30.87
C GLU A 400 14.46 -25.06 29.92
N ASP A 401 14.14 -25.10 28.62
CA ASP A 401 15.03 -25.62 27.57
C ASP A 401 16.26 -24.69 27.37
N ALA A 402 16.09 -23.37 27.55
CA ALA A 402 17.17 -22.37 27.57
C ALA A 402 18.12 -22.53 28.76
N LEU A 403 17.59 -22.74 29.98
CA LEU A 403 18.40 -23.07 31.15
C LEU A 403 19.20 -24.36 30.93
N SER A 404 18.54 -25.38 30.37
CA SER A 404 19.17 -26.65 29.98
C SER A 404 20.18 -26.48 28.83
N ALA A 405 20.16 -25.37 28.10
CA ALA A 405 21.14 -25.01 27.08
C ALA A 405 22.36 -24.28 27.65
N GLY A 406 22.37 -23.96 28.94
CA GLY A 406 23.43 -23.18 29.57
C GLY A 406 23.28 -21.66 29.40
N ILE A 407 22.11 -21.17 28.98
CA ILE A 407 21.81 -19.73 29.03
C ILE A 407 21.70 -19.30 30.50
N SER A 408 22.22 -18.11 30.81
CA SER A 408 22.22 -17.56 32.18
C SER A 408 20.81 -17.57 32.80
N ASN A 409 20.74 -17.96 34.09
CA ASN A 409 19.53 -17.89 34.92
C ASN A 409 19.29 -16.45 35.44
N ASP A 410 19.52 -15.46 34.59
CA ASP A 410 19.21 -14.06 34.89
C ASP A 410 17.68 -13.88 34.93
N GLU A 411 17.19 -13.35 36.05
CA GLU A 411 15.77 -13.09 36.29
C GLU A 411 15.28 -11.80 35.63
N THR A 412 16.18 -11.00 35.04
CA THR A 412 15.83 -9.77 34.34
C THR A 412 14.92 -10.08 33.14
N PRO A 413 13.70 -9.53 33.10
CA PRO A 413 12.76 -9.77 32.01
C PRO A 413 13.18 -9.05 30.73
N LEU A 414 12.64 -9.50 29.60
CA LEU A 414 12.91 -8.94 28.28
C LEU A 414 12.51 -7.46 28.17
N CYS A 415 11.45 -7.05 28.86
CA CYS A 415 10.99 -5.65 28.89
C CYS A 415 11.99 -4.70 29.54
N GLU A 416 12.82 -5.19 30.46
CA GLU A 416 13.90 -4.44 31.13
C GLU A 416 15.25 -4.60 30.43
N GLY A 417 15.28 -5.28 29.28
CA GLY A 417 16.50 -5.49 28.50
C GLY A 417 17.28 -6.75 28.82
N GLY A 418 16.72 -7.68 29.61
CA GLY A 418 17.36 -8.95 29.93
C GLY A 418 17.68 -9.81 28.70
N THR A 419 18.70 -10.67 28.83
CA THR A 419 19.15 -11.61 27.78
C THR A 419 19.28 -13.05 28.27
N GLY A 420 18.91 -13.32 29.54
CA GLY A 420 18.91 -14.65 30.13
C GLY A 420 17.77 -15.55 29.66
N ALA A 421 17.64 -16.71 30.31
CA ALA A 421 16.68 -17.74 29.91
C ALA A 421 15.20 -17.29 30.00
N ILE A 422 14.86 -16.44 30.96
CA ILE A 422 13.51 -15.84 31.07
C ILE A 422 13.25 -14.94 29.87
N ALA A 423 14.17 -14.02 29.57
CA ALA A 423 14.05 -13.12 28.43
C ALA A 423 13.99 -13.88 27.09
N TYR A 424 14.74 -14.98 26.96
CA TYR A 424 14.70 -15.86 25.80
C TYR A 424 13.32 -16.50 25.61
N GLY A 425 12.77 -17.11 26.67
CA GLY A 425 11.44 -17.72 26.61
C GLY A 425 10.34 -16.69 26.31
N GLN A 426 10.44 -15.48 26.89
CA GLN A 426 9.57 -14.35 26.59
C GLN A 426 9.67 -13.92 25.12
N ALA A 427 10.88 -13.87 24.55
CA ALA A 427 11.09 -13.55 23.14
C ALA A 427 10.37 -14.56 22.24
N VAL A 428 10.53 -15.86 22.50
CA VAL A 428 9.78 -16.92 21.80
C VAL A 428 8.27 -16.72 21.96
N GLY A 429 7.80 -16.45 23.18
CA GLY A 429 6.39 -16.20 23.50
C GLY A 429 5.74 -15.09 22.66
N ILE A 430 6.48 -14.01 22.36
CA ILE A 430 5.99 -12.90 21.52
C ILE A 430 5.71 -13.35 20.09
N TYR A 431 6.63 -14.09 19.46
CA TYR A 431 6.40 -14.59 18.11
C TYR A 431 5.28 -15.62 18.06
N LEU A 432 5.14 -16.44 19.10
CA LEU A 432 4.01 -17.36 19.24
C LEU A 432 2.69 -16.61 19.41
N ALA A 433 2.67 -15.49 20.16
CA ALA A 433 1.50 -14.62 20.25
C ALA A 433 1.13 -14.00 18.89
N PHE A 434 2.11 -13.59 18.08
CA PHE A 434 1.85 -13.14 16.71
C PHE A 434 1.26 -14.24 15.83
N LEU A 435 1.61 -15.51 16.03
CA LEU A 435 0.95 -16.62 15.34
C LEU A 435 -0.53 -16.72 15.72
N VAL A 436 -0.88 -16.48 16.98
CA VAL A 436 -2.29 -16.45 17.44
C VAL A 436 -3.04 -15.29 16.82
N ASP A 437 -2.47 -14.09 16.78
CA ASP A 437 -3.07 -12.91 16.13
C ASP A 437 -3.31 -13.13 14.63
N LYS A 438 -2.31 -13.69 13.94
CA LYS A 438 -2.49 -14.12 12.56
C LYS A 438 -3.61 -15.14 12.45
N GLN A 439 -3.65 -16.14 13.34
CA GLN A 439 -4.69 -17.15 13.33
C GLN A 439 -6.08 -16.54 13.58
N ALA A 440 -6.21 -15.54 14.45
CA ALA A 440 -7.47 -14.81 14.69
C ALA A 440 -8.00 -14.13 13.42
N MET A 441 -7.11 -13.58 12.57
CA MET A 441 -7.51 -13.03 11.27
C MET A 441 -8.11 -14.07 10.32
N TYR A 442 -7.71 -15.35 10.43
CA TYR A 442 -8.18 -16.45 9.59
C TYR A 442 -9.31 -17.27 10.24
N LEU A 443 -9.44 -17.23 11.57
CA LEU A 443 -10.49 -17.89 12.33
C LEU A 443 -11.61 -16.90 12.70
N SER A 444 -12.07 -16.08 11.78
CA SER A 444 -13.24 -15.22 11.99
C SER A 444 -14.43 -15.67 11.16
N SER A 445 -15.66 -15.45 11.64
CA SER A 445 -16.91 -15.60 10.89
C SER A 445 -17.11 -14.50 9.83
N PHE A 446 -16.08 -13.67 9.60
CA PHE A 446 -16.02 -12.63 8.57
C PHE A 446 -14.95 -12.91 7.51
N CYS A 447 -14.43 -14.14 7.43
CA CYS A 447 -13.52 -14.58 6.38
C CYS A 447 -14.28 -15.02 5.12
N PRO A 448 -14.07 -14.43 3.94
CA PRO A 448 -14.72 -14.89 2.71
C PRO A 448 -13.95 -16.03 2.01
N TRP A 449 -14.64 -16.76 1.13
CA TRP A 449 -14.05 -17.75 0.23
C TRP A 449 -13.76 -17.16 -1.15
N ASP A 450 -12.53 -17.29 -1.63
CA ASP A 450 -12.12 -16.85 -2.96
C ASP A 450 -12.36 -17.97 -3.98
N VAL A 451 -13.49 -17.92 -4.69
CA VAL A 451 -13.92 -18.88 -5.72
C VAL A 451 -13.05 -18.91 -6.98
N SER A 452 -12.17 -17.91 -7.16
CA SER A 452 -11.27 -17.86 -8.31
C SER A 452 -9.98 -18.65 -8.06
N ARG A 453 -9.51 -18.66 -6.81
CA ARG A 453 -8.27 -19.33 -6.39
C ARG A 453 -8.51 -20.56 -5.52
N ASP A 454 -9.75 -20.82 -5.13
CA ASP A 454 -10.19 -21.86 -4.19
C ASP A 454 -9.41 -21.81 -2.87
N ARG A 455 -9.42 -20.63 -2.24
CA ARG A 455 -8.66 -20.37 -1.02
C ARG A 455 -9.41 -19.50 -0.03
N PHE A 456 -8.96 -19.59 1.21
CA PHE A 456 -9.33 -18.67 2.28
C PHE A 456 -8.77 -17.26 2.05
N VAL A 457 -9.59 -16.28 2.42
CA VAL A 457 -9.19 -14.89 2.58
C VAL A 457 -9.40 -14.50 4.05
N HIS A 458 -8.44 -13.81 4.64
CA HIS A 458 -8.54 -13.32 6.01
C HIS A 458 -9.51 -12.13 6.12
N VAL A 459 -9.95 -11.82 7.35
CA VAL A 459 -10.94 -10.76 7.62
C VAL A 459 -10.56 -9.39 7.05
N PHE A 460 -9.26 -9.03 7.09
CA PHE A 460 -8.75 -7.75 6.58
C PHE A 460 -8.44 -7.74 5.07
N GLY A 461 -9.41 -8.08 4.22
CA GLY A 461 -9.27 -7.90 2.75
C GLY A 461 -9.16 -6.42 2.32
N ARG A 462 -9.44 -5.50 3.24
CA ARG A 462 -9.29 -4.03 3.15
C ARG A 462 -8.99 -3.48 4.55
N GLN A 463 -8.79 -2.18 4.67
CA GLN A 463 -8.57 -1.45 5.93
C GLN A 463 -9.87 -1.27 6.74
N ALA A 464 -10.69 -2.33 6.83
CA ALA A 464 -11.98 -2.35 7.51
C ALA A 464 -12.46 -3.80 7.70
N ILE A 465 -13.39 -4.00 8.63
CA ILE A 465 -14.13 -5.25 8.87
C ILE A 465 -15.56 -5.05 8.32
N PRO A 466 -15.81 -5.36 7.03
CA PRO A 466 -17.13 -5.20 6.42
C PRO A 466 -18.08 -6.32 6.81
N MET A 467 -19.38 -6.15 6.51
CA MET A 467 -20.34 -7.24 6.63
C MET A 467 -20.02 -8.34 5.61
N VAL A 468 -19.95 -9.59 6.10
CA VAL A 468 -19.78 -10.81 5.28
C VAL A 468 -20.99 -11.70 5.53
N TRP A 469 -21.66 -12.07 4.43
CA TRP A 469 -22.96 -12.74 4.45
C TRP A 469 -22.82 -14.26 4.39
N ASP A 470 -22.02 -14.75 3.45
CA ASP A 470 -21.47 -16.10 3.40
C ASP A 470 -19.99 -16.07 3.79
N PHE A 471 -19.59 -16.92 4.73
CA PHE A 471 -18.24 -16.96 5.29
C PHE A 471 -17.66 -18.36 5.28
N ALA A 472 -16.35 -18.44 5.19
CA ALA A 472 -15.59 -19.67 5.30
C ALA A 472 -14.98 -19.76 6.70
N GLU A 473 -15.29 -20.82 7.42
CA GLU A 473 -14.64 -21.16 8.69
C GLU A 473 -13.47 -22.10 8.43
N GLY A 474 -12.26 -21.66 8.78
CA GLY A 474 -11.01 -22.38 8.54
C GLY A 474 -10.71 -23.50 9.53
N ASN A 475 -10.13 -24.59 9.02
CA ASN A 475 -9.49 -25.62 9.83
C ASN A 475 -8.01 -25.28 10.07
N LEU A 476 -7.66 -24.91 11.30
CA LEU A 476 -6.27 -24.59 11.68
C LEU A 476 -5.31 -25.78 11.54
N PHE A 477 -5.81 -27.01 11.57
CA PHE A 477 -5.01 -28.25 11.49
C PHE A 477 -4.80 -28.77 10.07
N SER A 478 -5.43 -28.15 9.07
CA SER A 478 -5.24 -28.51 7.67
C SER A 478 -3.81 -28.20 7.15
N SER A 479 -3.49 -28.66 5.94
CA SER A 479 -2.27 -28.29 5.22
C SER A 479 -2.46 -27.09 4.28
N SER A 480 -3.68 -26.54 4.23
CA SER A 480 -4.08 -25.49 3.30
C SER A 480 -3.79 -24.07 3.81
N SER A 481 -3.97 -23.07 2.94
CA SER A 481 -3.85 -21.65 3.29
C SER A 481 -4.71 -21.29 4.49
N GLY A 482 -4.15 -20.56 5.46
CA GLY A 482 -4.84 -20.21 6.71
C GLY A 482 -4.61 -21.19 7.87
N SER A 483 -3.92 -22.31 7.63
CA SER A 483 -3.54 -23.25 8.70
C SER A 483 -2.45 -22.70 9.60
N PHE A 484 -2.41 -23.20 10.84
CA PHE A 484 -1.43 -22.77 11.84
C PHE A 484 0.00 -23.12 11.42
N GLY A 485 0.19 -24.27 10.75
CA GLY A 485 1.48 -24.66 10.18
C GLY A 485 2.01 -23.67 9.15
N ASN A 486 1.14 -23.14 8.28
CA ASN A 486 1.53 -22.13 7.31
C ASN A 486 1.89 -20.79 7.98
N MET A 487 1.20 -20.42 9.07
CA MET A 487 1.54 -19.21 9.84
C MET A 487 2.93 -19.32 10.47
N ILE A 488 3.28 -20.48 11.02
CA ILE A 488 4.61 -20.75 11.58
C ILE A 488 5.67 -20.49 10.51
N GLU A 489 5.54 -21.11 9.34
CA GLU A 489 6.52 -20.97 8.26
C GLU A 489 6.64 -19.52 7.74
N TRP A 490 5.57 -18.74 7.76
CA TRP A 490 5.61 -17.33 7.37
C TRP A 490 6.37 -16.45 8.36
N VAL A 491 6.19 -16.68 9.67
CA VAL A 491 6.92 -15.97 10.73
C VAL A 491 8.39 -16.37 10.70
N VAL A 492 8.69 -17.66 10.58
CA VAL A 492 10.06 -18.19 10.52
C VAL A 492 10.82 -17.64 9.32
N LYS A 493 10.21 -17.63 8.13
CA LYS A 493 10.83 -17.01 6.94
C LYS A 493 11.08 -15.52 7.13
N CYS A 494 10.21 -14.81 7.86
CA CYS A 494 10.40 -13.40 8.15
C CYS A 494 11.58 -13.19 9.10
N LEU A 495 11.64 -13.95 10.19
CA LEU A 495 12.75 -13.91 11.16
C LEU A 495 14.11 -14.13 10.50
N ASN A 496 14.19 -15.10 9.58
CA ASN A 496 15.41 -15.36 8.82
C ASN A 496 15.86 -14.20 7.91
N ASN A 497 14.94 -13.29 7.57
CA ASN A 497 15.20 -12.17 6.68
C ASN A 497 15.31 -10.81 7.40
N ILE A 498 15.12 -10.76 8.71
CA ILE A 498 15.27 -9.53 9.48
C ILE A 498 16.77 -9.20 9.64
N PRO A 499 17.20 -7.95 9.35
CA PRO A 499 18.56 -7.52 9.60
C PRO A 499 18.84 -7.47 11.11
N VAL A 500 20.00 -7.97 11.51
CA VAL A 500 20.44 -8.02 12.92
C VAL A 500 21.72 -7.20 13.14
N ASN A 501 21.89 -6.12 12.37
CA ASN A 501 23.12 -5.31 12.39
C ASN A 501 23.49 -4.83 13.81
N VAL A 502 24.75 -4.40 13.94
CA VAL A 502 25.53 -4.08 15.16
C VAL A 502 24.77 -3.31 16.27
N PHE A 503 23.75 -2.51 15.95
CA PHE A 503 22.97 -1.74 16.93
C PHE A 503 21.59 -2.35 17.19
N ASN A 504 21.25 -2.46 18.47
CA ASN A 504 19.89 -2.76 18.91
C ASN A 504 19.00 -1.55 18.60
N GLY A 505 17.92 -1.74 17.83
CA GLY A 505 16.91 -0.71 17.67
C GLY A 505 16.21 -0.44 19.01
N ILE A 506 15.84 0.81 19.25
CA ILE A 506 15.18 1.26 20.48
C ILE A 506 13.74 1.61 20.15
N VAL A 507 12.80 0.85 20.71
CA VAL A 507 11.37 1.06 20.48
C VAL A 507 10.67 1.54 21.74
N LYS A 508 9.91 2.63 21.64
CA LYS A 508 9.15 3.19 22.77
C LYS A 508 7.70 3.46 22.40
N GLN A 509 6.79 3.22 23.34
CA GLN A 509 5.45 3.80 23.26
C GLN A 509 5.57 5.28 23.65
N HIS A 510 5.34 6.20 22.72
CA HIS A 510 5.58 7.64 22.95
C HIS A 510 4.66 8.51 22.12
N ASP A 511 4.20 9.61 22.70
CA ASP A 511 3.43 10.65 22.01
C ASP A 511 4.38 11.61 21.27
N ALA A 512 4.30 11.64 19.95
CA ALA A 512 5.15 12.48 19.10
C ALA A 512 5.04 13.99 19.39
N ARG A 513 3.99 14.43 20.10
CA ARG A 513 3.80 15.84 20.52
C ARG A 513 4.69 16.24 21.70
N ILE A 514 5.22 15.27 22.44
CA ILE A 514 5.98 15.46 23.68
C ILE A 514 7.47 15.27 23.40
N ASP A 515 8.32 16.05 24.08
CA ASP A 515 9.78 15.93 23.98
C ASP A 515 10.22 14.47 24.28
N ASN A 516 11.06 13.90 23.42
CA ASN A 516 11.61 12.55 23.57
C ASN A 516 13.11 12.55 23.92
N GLU A 517 13.67 13.73 24.19
CA GLU A 517 15.05 13.99 24.61
C GLU A 517 16.13 13.70 23.54
N LEU A 518 15.75 13.20 22.36
CA LEU A 518 16.69 12.99 21.26
C LEU A 518 17.07 14.31 20.61
N ARG A 519 18.32 14.45 20.20
CA ARG A 519 18.85 15.64 19.51
C ARG A 519 19.86 15.21 18.45
N ASN A 520 19.99 16.02 17.40
CA ASN A 520 20.93 15.78 16.29
C ASN A 520 20.75 14.39 15.63
N VAL A 521 19.49 14.00 15.40
CA VAL A 521 19.12 12.75 14.72
C VAL A 521 18.54 13.02 13.32
N MET A 522 18.72 12.07 12.40
CA MET A 522 18.01 12.07 11.12
C MET A 522 16.54 11.72 11.35
N ILE A 523 15.63 12.43 10.70
CA ILE A 523 14.18 12.16 10.80
C ILE A 523 13.66 11.68 9.44
N SER A 524 13.02 10.52 9.45
CA SER A 524 12.25 10.01 8.32
C SER A 524 10.96 9.43 8.88
N THR A 525 9.80 9.89 8.41
CA THR A 525 8.54 9.54 9.08
C THR A 525 7.32 9.57 8.18
N ASP A 526 6.32 8.76 8.53
CA ASP A 526 5.04 8.61 7.83
C ASP A 526 3.87 8.92 8.78
N PRO A 527 3.50 10.20 8.96
CA PRO A 527 2.47 10.61 9.91
C PRO A 527 1.08 10.11 9.51
N PRO A 528 0.16 9.88 10.47
CA PRO A 528 -1.21 9.46 10.18
C PRO A 528 -1.97 10.52 9.36
N TYR A 529 -2.77 10.06 8.40
CA TYR A 529 -3.50 10.93 7.48
C TYR A 529 -4.93 11.21 7.93
N TYR A 530 -5.16 12.43 8.42
CA TYR A 530 -6.47 13.06 8.63
C TYR A 530 -7.58 12.06 9.03
N ASP A 531 -8.47 11.66 8.12
CA ASP A 531 -9.62 10.76 8.35
C ASP A 531 -9.51 9.40 7.62
N MET A 532 -8.32 8.95 7.22
CA MET A 532 -8.17 7.84 6.28
C MET A 532 -8.41 6.45 6.90
N ILE A 533 -7.95 6.21 8.13
CA ILE A 533 -8.00 4.89 8.80
C ILE A 533 -8.08 5.09 10.32
N GLY A 534 -9.07 4.47 10.98
CA GLY A 534 -9.09 4.36 12.44
C GLY A 534 -8.13 3.30 12.96
N TYR A 535 -6.81 3.55 12.98
CA TYR A 535 -5.82 2.54 13.38
C TYR A 535 -6.05 2.04 14.80
N ALA A 536 -6.27 2.93 15.78
CA ALA A 536 -6.53 2.52 17.16
C ALA A 536 -7.81 1.65 17.31
N ASP A 537 -8.85 1.91 16.52
CA ASP A 537 -10.10 1.14 16.53
C ASP A 537 -9.93 -0.24 15.87
N LEU A 538 -9.17 -0.32 14.77
CA LEU A 538 -8.87 -1.59 14.10
C LEU A 538 -7.86 -2.43 14.89
N SER A 539 -6.87 -1.80 15.53
CA SER A 539 -5.85 -2.47 16.35
C SER A 539 -6.43 -3.19 17.56
N ASP A 540 -7.60 -2.78 18.06
CA ASP A 540 -8.30 -3.47 19.14
C ASP A 540 -8.61 -4.94 18.80
N PHE A 541 -8.81 -5.27 17.52
CA PHE A 541 -8.97 -6.65 17.07
C PHE A 541 -7.80 -7.55 17.50
N PHE A 542 -6.58 -7.01 17.49
CA PHE A 542 -5.35 -7.72 17.88
C PHE A 542 -5.04 -7.50 19.36
N TYR A 543 -5.19 -6.26 19.84
CA TYR A 543 -4.81 -5.84 21.19
C TYR A 543 -5.46 -6.70 22.28
N ILE A 544 -6.72 -7.08 22.13
CA ILE A 544 -7.43 -7.93 23.11
C ILE A 544 -6.77 -9.29 23.31
N TRP A 545 -6.21 -9.89 22.24
CA TRP A 545 -5.55 -11.18 22.29
C TRP A 545 -4.11 -11.02 22.78
N LEU A 546 -3.37 -10.05 22.24
CA LEU A 546 -2.02 -9.71 22.70
C LEU A 546 -2.00 -9.39 24.19
N ARG A 547 -2.94 -8.59 24.68
CA ARG A 547 -3.08 -8.28 26.10
C ARG A 547 -3.26 -9.53 26.94
N LYS A 548 -4.13 -10.47 26.51
CA LYS A 548 -4.33 -11.74 27.22
C LYS A 548 -3.05 -12.58 27.30
N MET A 549 -2.21 -12.56 26.26
CA MET A 549 -1.01 -13.40 26.16
C MET A 549 0.26 -12.74 26.73
N LEU A 550 0.41 -11.42 26.58
CA LEU A 550 1.67 -10.70 26.77
C LEU A 550 1.65 -9.68 27.91
N ASN A 551 0.53 -9.48 28.61
CA ASN A 551 0.50 -8.55 29.77
C ASN A 551 1.52 -8.93 30.84
N SER A 552 1.82 -10.22 31.08
CA SER A 552 2.88 -10.62 31.99
C SER A 552 4.31 -10.35 31.48
N THR A 553 4.49 -10.18 30.17
CA THR A 553 5.80 -9.96 29.53
C THR A 553 6.07 -8.48 29.29
N TYR A 554 5.05 -7.69 28.94
CA TYR A 554 5.11 -6.24 28.79
C TYR A 554 3.90 -5.59 29.51
N PRO A 555 3.91 -5.51 30.85
CA PRO A 555 2.76 -5.03 31.63
C PRO A 555 2.41 -3.58 31.33
N GLU A 556 3.41 -2.71 31.15
CA GLU A 556 3.19 -1.29 30.83
C GLU A 556 2.52 -1.09 29.47
N LEU A 557 2.97 -1.84 28.45
CA LEU A 557 2.44 -1.74 27.08
C LEU A 557 0.99 -2.26 26.96
N PHE A 558 0.62 -3.23 27.80
CA PHE A 558 -0.68 -3.90 27.79
C PHE A 558 -1.50 -3.63 29.07
N ASN A 559 -1.31 -2.48 29.72
CA ASN A 559 -2.01 -2.13 30.96
C ASN A 559 -3.48 -1.73 30.74
N THR A 560 -3.77 -1.01 29.65
CA THR A 560 -5.12 -0.53 29.28
C THR A 560 -6.04 -1.65 28.82
N ILE A 561 -7.35 -1.42 28.81
CA ILE A 561 -8.35 -2.40 28.33
C ILE A 561 -8.37 -2.48 26.80
N LEU A 562 -8.24 -1.32 26.13
CA LEU A 562 -8.16 -1.15 24.68
C LEU A 562 -7.00 -0.21 24.35
N VAL A 563 -6.61 -0.13 23.07
CA VAL A 563 -5.60 0.85 22.61
C VAL A 563 -6.03 2.28 22.97
N PRO A 564 -5.13 3.21 23.34
CA PRO A 564 -5.48 4.62 23.53
C PRO A 564 -5.98 5.29 22.24
N LYS A 565 -7.09 6.05 22.31
CA LYS A 565 -7.71 6.75 21.15
C LYS A 565 -7.56 8.28 21.22
N THR A 566 -7.47 8.83 22.43
CA THR A 566 -7.54 10.28 22.68
C THR A 566 -6.33 11.01 22.11
N GLU A 567 -5.17 10.39 22.18
CA GLU A 567 -3.89 10.96 21.77
C GLU A 567 -3.59 10.74 20.28
N GLU A 568 -4.30 9.83 19.61
CA GLU A 568 -4.08 9.49 18.21
C GLU A 568 -4.46 10.67 17.30
N LEU A 569 -3.48 11.16 16.52
CA LEU A 569 -3.63 12.30 15.63
C LEU A 569 -4.43 11.95 14.37
N VAL A 570 -5.75 11.89 14.50
CA VAL A 570 -6.71 11.72 13.39
C VAL A 570 -7.84 12.74 13.50
N ALA A 571 -8.32 13.21 12.35
CA ALA A 571 -9.40 14.19 12.22
C ALA A 571 -10.77 13.50 12.08
N THR A 572 -11.08 12.61 13.02
CA THR A 572 -12.28 11.76 12.94
C THR A 572 -13.45 12.38 13.71
N PRO A 573 -14.55 12.83 13.07
CA PRO A 573 -15.58 13.64 13.72
C PRO A 573 -16.27 12.97 14.90
N TYR A 574 -16.46 11.64 14.88
CA TYR A 574 -17.12 10.94 15.99
C TYR A 574 -16.31 10.96 17.29
N ARG A 575 -15.02 11.32 17.24
CA ARG A 575 -14.17 11.50 18.44
C ARG A 575 -14.43 12.84 19.14
N PHE A 576 -15.18 13.73 18.50
CA PHE A 576 -15.46 15.10 18.93
C PHE A 576 -16.96 15.37 18.85
N ASP A 577 -17.80 14.42 19.29
CA ASP A 577 -19.27 14.54 19.30
C ASP A 577 -19.88 14.87 17.92
N GLY A 578 -19.23 14.45 16.84
CA GLY A 578 -19.63 14.75 15.47
C GLY A 578 -19.17 16.13 14.96
N ASN A 579 -18.47 16.92 15.78
CA ASN A 579 -17.95 18.23 15.40
C ASN A 579 -16.70 18.11 14.53
N LYS A 580 -16.88 18.34 13.22
CA LYS A 580 -15.78 18.33 12.24
C LYS A 580 -14.73 19.41 12.51
N ASN A 581 -15.12 20.56 13.07
CA ASN A 581 -14.17 21.66 13.30
C ASN A 581 -13.21 21.36 14.45
N ASP A 582 -13.71 20.78 15.54
CA ASP A 582 -12.87 20.43 16.68
C ASP A 582 -11.90 19.29 16.32
N ALA A 583 -12.36 18.31 15.54
CA ALA A 583 -11.52 17.25 15.00
C ALA A 583 -10.39 17.80 14.11
N ARG A 584 -10.71 18.80 13.27
CA ARG A 584 -9.73 19.50 12.43
C ARG A 584 -8.71 20.26 13.28
N ILE A 585 -9.16 21.05 14.26
CA ILE A 585 -8.30 21.84 15.14
C ILE A 585 -7.35 20.95 15.94
N PHE A 586 -7.87 19.84 16.49
CA PHE A 586 -7.06 18.87 17.23
C PHE A 586 -5.94 18.29 16.36
N TYR A 587 -6.25 17.89 15.12
CA TYR A 587 -5.27 17.34 14.19
C TYR A 587 -4.24 18.40 13.76
N GLU A 588 -4.68 19.61 13.39
CA GLU A 588 -3.81 20.73 12.98
C GLU A 588 -2.83 21.13 14.09
N ASP A 589 -3.33 21.38 15.30
CA ASP A 589 -2.50 21.77 16.46
C ASP A 589 -1.57 20.61 16.89
N GLY A 590 -2.08 19.39 16.86
CA GLY A 590 -1.30 18.19 17.14
C GLY A 590 -0.13 18.01 16.18
N MET A 591 -0.36 18.11 14.87
CA MET A 591 0.70 18.02 13.86
C MET A 591 1.70 19.16 13.98
N LEU A 592 1.24 20.40 14.23
CA LEU A 592 2.14 21.53 14.47
C LEU A 592 3.06 21.29 15.67
N LYS A 593 2.51 20.82 16.80
CA LYS A 593 3.30 20.47 17.99
C LYS A 593 4.33 19.40 17.66
N THR A 594 3.94 18.35 16.96
CA THR A 594 4.86 17.28 16.53
C THR A 594 5.98 17.82 15.65
N PHE A 595 5.69 18.63 14.63
CA PHE A 595 6.74 19.19 13.78
C PHE A 595 7.65 20.16 14.52
N LYS A 596 7.15 20.88 15.53
CA LYS A 596 8.01 21.68 16.43
C LYS A 596 8.96 20.79 17.24
N GLN A 597 8.51 19.64 17.74
CA GLN A 597 9.40 18.67 18.37
C GLN A 597 10.45 18.14 17.39
N ILE A 598 10.02 17.71 16.20
CA ILE A 598 10.90 17.26 15.11
C ILE A 598 11.95 18.32 14.76
N PHE A 599 11.59 19.60 14.75
CA PHE A 599 12.54 20.70 14.54
C PHE A 599 13.65 20.73 15.59
N THR A 600 13.34 20.46 16.85
CA THR A 600 14.36 20.40 17.92
C THR A 600 15.26 19.17 17.80
N TYR A 601 14.75 18.05 17.29
CA TYR A 601 15.49 16.79 17.18
C TYR A 601 16.37 16.74 15.94
N ALA A 602 15.88 17.32 14.83
CA ALA A 602 16.48 17.21 13.52
C ALA A 602 17.86 17.87 13.46
N ARG A 603 18.77 17.21 12.73
CA ARG A 603 20.07 17.78 12.37
C ARG A 603 19.96 18.94 11.38
N GLU A 604 21.02 19.73 11.27
CA GLU A 604 21.12 20.83 10.31
C GLU A 604 21.67 20.37 8.94
N ASP A 605 22.55 19.36 8.92
CA ASP A 605 23.25 18.86 7.74
C ASP A 605 22.41 17.91 6.88
N ILE A 606 21.50 17.15 7.50
CA ILE A 606 20.64 16.15 6.85
C ILE A 606 19.19 16.65 6.81
N PRO A 607 18.51 16.64 5.65
CA PRO A 607 17.10 17.01 5.56
C PRO A 607 16.20 15.96 6.22
N ILE A 608 15.05 16.39 6.72
CA ILE A 608 14.00 15.46 7.15
C ILE A 608 13.19 14.99 5.94
N THR A 609 12.67 13.76 6.02
CA THR A 609 11.79 13.21 4.98
C THR A 609 10.43 12.83 5.56
N VAL A 610 9.36 13.28 4.91
CA VAL A 610 7.98 13.03 5.35
C VAL A 610 7.21 12.36 4.23
N TYR A 611 6.72 11.15 4.48
CA TYR A 611 5.88 10.41 3.54
C TYR A 611 4.43 10.89 3.62
N TYR A 612 3.79 11.04 2.47
CA TYR A 612 2.37 11.40 2.41
C TYR A 612 1.65 10.73 1.24
N ALA A 613 0.56 10.00 1.50
CA ALA A 613 -0.26 9.41 0.45
C ALA A 613 -1.30 10.42 -0.08
N TYR A 614 -1.23 10.79 -1.36
CA TYR A 614 -2.25 11.62 -1.98
C TYR A 614 -3.40 10.73 -2.47
N LYS A 615 -4.59 10.93 -1.92
CA LYS A 615 -5.82 10.40 -2.49
C LYS A 615 -6.60 11.57 -3.06
N GLN A 616 -6.80 11.55 -4.37
CA GLN A 616 -7.74 12.44 -5.05
C GLN A 616 -9.13 12.04 -4.57
N CYS A 617 -9.58 12.61 -3.45
CA CYS A 617 -10.99 12.58 -3.12
C CYS A 617 -11.65 13.63 -4.02
N ASP A 618 -12.64 13.19 -4.78
CA ASP A 618 -13.51 13.98 -5.66
C ASP A 618 -14.37 14.99 -4.89
N GLU A 619 -13.76 15.82 -4.05
CA GLU A 619 -14.41 16.98 -3.49
C GLU A 619 -13.94 18.19 -4.28
N GLU A 620 -14.89 18.79 -4.99
CA GLU A 620 -14.80 20.08 -5.67
C GLU A 620 -13.73 20.97 -5.02
N TYR A 621 -12.84 21.53 -5.85
CA TYR A 621 -11.77 22.49 -5.54
C TYR A 621 -12.17 23.68 -4.61
N ASN A 622 -13.44 23.78 -4.19
CA ASN A 622 -14.04 24.90 -3.48
C ASN A 622 -14.62 24.61 -2.08
N LYS A 623 -14.68 23.38 -1.54
CA LYS A 623 -15.32 23.14 -0.22
C LYS A 623 -14.57 22.20 0.74
N GLY A 624 -13.34 22.56 1.10
CA GLY A 624 -12.65 21.98 2.26
C GLY A 624 -11.16 22.33 2.30
N THR A 625 -10.58 22.47 3.50
CA THR A 625 -9.12 22.43 3.70
C THR A 625 -8.67 21.00 3.45
N SER A 626 -7.83 20.76 2.45
CA SER A 626 -7.33 19.42 2.17
C SER A 626 -6.35 18.97 3.25
N GLY A 627 -6.23 17.66 3.52
CA GLY A 627 -5.22 17.12 4.44
C GLY A 627 -3.79 17.58 4.09
N TRP A 628 -3.56 17.85 2.80
CA TRP A 628 -2.33 18.43 2.26
C TRP A 628 -2.04 19.84 2.76
N GLU A 629 -3.04 20.72 2.79
CA GLU A 629 -2.91 22.08 3.32
C GLU A 629 -2.52 22.05 4.80
N THR A 630 -3.10 21.12 5.58
CA THR A 630 -2.82 21.01 7.01
C THR A 630 -1.37 20.64 7.29
N ILE A 631 -0.85 19.58 6.68
CA ILE A 631 0.51 19.12 6.94
C ILE A 631 1.54 20.13 6.44
N LEU A 632 1.36 20.67 5.23
CA LEU A 632 2.24 21.72 4.72
C LEU A 632 2.24 22.96 5.62
N SER A 633 1.06 23.36 6.12
CA SER A 633 0.94 24.46 7.07
C SER A 633 1.68 24.15 8.37
N ALA A 634 1.54 22.94 8.92
CA ALA A 634 2.24 22.52 10.13
C ALA A 634 3.77 22.52 9.96
N ILE A 635 4.27 21.98 8.83
CA ILE A 635 5.71 21.97 8.49
C ILE A 635 6.24 23.40 8.39
N MET A 636 5.55 24.29 7.66
CA MET A 636 5.99 25.68 7.48
C MET A 636 5.93 26.51 8.76
N GLN A 637 4.89 26.31 9.58
CA GLN A 637 4.76 26.97 10.89
C GLN A 637 5.74 26.44 11.92
N ALA A 638 6.21 25.19 11.78
CA ALA A 638 7.32 24.63 12.52
C ALA A 638 8.71 25.05 11.96
N GLU A 639 8.73 26.07 11.09
CA GLU A 639 9.94 26.67 10.55
C GLU A 639 10.77 25.76 9.63
N PHE A 640 10.13 24.81 8.95
CA PHE A 640 10.76 24.09 7.86
C PHE A 640 10.49 24.75 6.50
N SER A 641 11.47 24.68 5.61
CA SER A 641 11.35 24.93 4.18
C SER A 641 11.42 23.62 3.41
N ILE A 642 10.59 23.47 2.38
CA ILE A 642 10.56 22.30 1.50
C ILE A 642 11.64 22.49 0.44
N THR A 643 12.53 21.51 0.29
CA THR A 643 13.65 21.58 -0.66
C THR A 643 13.49 20.62 -1.83
N GLY A 644 12.63 19.60 -1.71
CA GLY A 644 12.31 18.67 -2.79
C GLY A 644 11.03 17.89 -2.53
N THR A 645 10.46 17.31 -3.58
CA THR A 645 9.33 16.37 -3.48
C THR A 645 9.43 15.28 -4.53
N TRP A 646 9.12 14.04 -4.14
CA TRP A 646 9.23 12.90 -5.05
C TRP A 646 7.92 12.09 -5.11
N PRO A 647 7.31 11.93 -6.30
CA PRO A 647 6.18 11.03 -6.48
C PRO A 647 6.66 9.56 -6.51
N LEU A 648 6.09 8.71 -5.65
CA LEU A 648 6.43 7.30 -5.53
C LEU A 648 5.18 6.42 -5.52
N ARG A 649 5.20 5.34 -6.31
CA ARG A 649 4.07 4.41 -6.48
C ARG A 649 3.97 3.41 -5.32
N THR A 650 3.49 3.86 -4.17
CA THR A 650 3.45 3.02 -2.96
C THR A 650 2.19 2.17 -2.79
N GLU A 651 1.08 2.41 -3.51
CA GLU A 651 -0.19 1.66 -3.34
C GLU A 651 -0.53 0.66 -4.47
N LEU A 652 -1.43 -0.31 -4.18
CA LEU A 652 -1.79 -1.41 -5.08
C LEU A 652 -3.20 -1.16 -5.65
N THR A 653 -3.33 -1.03 -6.97
CA THR A 653 -4.63 -1.16 -7.66
C THR A 653 -5.03 -2.64 -7.68
N THR A 654 -5.54 -3.17 -6.56
CA THR A 654 -6.09 -4.54 -6.55
C THR A 654 -7.23 -4.68 -7.55
N ALA A 655 -7.23 -5.79 -8.30
CA ALA A 655 -8.22 -6.18 -9.31
C ALA A 655 -9.71 -6.20 -8.87
N LEU A 656 -10.01 -5.98 -7.59
CA LEU A 656 -11.38 -5.80 -7.08
C LEU A 656 -11.97 -4.40 -7.40
N LYS A 657 -11.16 -3.47 -7.89
CA LYS A 657 -11.57 -2.13 -8.39
C LYS A 657 -11.02 -1.87 -9.80
N GLY A 658 -11.32 -2.74 -10.75
CA GLY A 658 -10.84 -2.59 -12.15
C GLY A 658 -11.32 -1.33 -12.90
N ASN A 659 -12.20 -0.50 -12.31
CA ASN A 659 -12.82 0.65 -12.99
C ASN A 659 -12.65 2.02 -12.29
N GLU A 660 -11.88 2.12 -11.19
CA GLU A 660 -11.57 3.42 -10.56
C GLU A 660 -10.07 3.66 -10.66
N ASN A 661 -9.67 4.60 -11.52
CA ASN A 661 -8.30 5.10 -11.71
C ASN A 661 -7.82 5.90 -10.48
N ALA A 662 -7.71 5.27 -9.32
CA ALA A 662 -6.99 5.82 -8.20
C ALA A 662 -5.58 5.21 -8.18
N LEU A 663 -4.69 5.71 -9.04
CA LEU A 663 -3.25 5.61 -8.80
C LEU A 663 -2.96 6.46 -7.55
N ALA A 664 -3.06 5.86 -6.38
CA ALA A 664 -2.65 6.50 -5.14
C ALA A 664 -1.12 6.52 -5.09
N SER A 665 -0.54 7.52 -5.74
CA SER A 665 0.88 7.88 -5.60
C SER A 665 1.07 8.51 -4.21
N SER A 666 2.09 8.07 -3.47
CA SER A 666 2.58 8.81 -2.31
C SER A 666 3.63 9.81 -2.74
N ILE A 667 3.74 10.91 -2.02
CA ILE A 667 4.76 11.93 -2.20
C ILE A 667 5.68 11.87 -0.99
N VAL A 668 6.99 11.94 -1.24
CA VAL A 668 7.98 12.16 -0.18
C VAL A 668 8.35 13.63 -0.19
N LEU A 669 8.07 14.35 0.89
CA LEU A 669 8.51 15.72 1.10
C LEU A 669 9.91 15.70 1.72
N VAL A 670 10.82 16.50 1.15
CA VAL A 670 12.16 16.73 1.68
C VAL A 670 12.16 18.13 2.29
N CYS A 671 12.49 18.23 3.58
CA CYS A 671 12.42 19.50 4.29
C CYS A 671 13.71 19.79 5.05
N ARG A 672 14.10 21.07 5.08
CA ARG A 672 15.20 21.59 5.89
C ARG A 672 14.70 22.68 6.81
N LYS A 673 15.40 22.90 7.92
CA LYS A 673 15.14 24.03 8.78
C LYS A 673 15.32 25.32 7.99
N ARG A 674 14.32 26.18 8.04
CA ARG A 674 14.34 27.48 7.41
C ARG A 674 15.29 28.38 8.22
N PRO A 675 16.21 29.10 7.56
CA PRO A 675 17.09 30.04 8.25
C PRO A 675 16.29 31.10 9.04
N ALA A 676 16.72 31.44 10.25
CA ALA A 676 16.06 32.45 11.09
C ALA A 676 15.99 33.83 10.43
N ASN A 677 16.89 34.12 9.50
CA ASN A 677 16.93 35.36 8.71
C ASN A 677 16.22 35.23 7.35
N ALA A 678 15.32 34.25 7.17
CA ALA A 678 14.59 34.07 5.93
C ALA A 678 13.79 35.33 5.54
N PRO A 679 13.91 35.80 4.29
CA PRO A 679 13.31 37.06 3.87
C PRO A 679 11.78 37.01 3.88
N ILE A 680 11.16 38.17 4.10
CA ILE A 680 9.74 38.42 3.82
C ILE A 680 9.65 38.93 2.38
N CYS A 681 8.64 38.50 1.63
CA CYS A 681 8.40 39.00 0.28
C CYS A 681 6.92 39.34 0.06
N THR A 682 6.63 40.08 -1.01
CA THR A 682 5.24 40.34 -1.42
C THR A 682 4.71 39.19 -2.30
N ARG A 683 3.38 39.05 -2.41
CA ARG A 683 2.74 38.14 -3.37
C ARG A 683 3.30 38.27 -4.80
N ARG A 684 3.61 39.50 -5.22
CA ARG A 684 4.17 39.77 -6.55
C ARG A 684 5.57 39.19 -6.71
N ASP A 685 6.42 39.35 -5.70
CA ASP A 685 7.78 38.80 -5.70
C ASP A 685 7.76 37.28 -5.71
N PHE A 686 6.85 36.68 -4.94
CA PHE A 686 6.61 35.24 -4.93
C PHE A 686 6.23 34.73 -6.33
N ILE A 687 5.23 35.32 -6.98
CA ILE A 687 4.78 34.92 -8.33
C ILE A 687 5.92 35.05 -9.35
N ASN A 688 6.69 36.15 -9.30
CA ASN A 688 7.82 36.34 -10.21
C ASN A 688 8.90 35.27 -10.02
N ALA A 689 9.22 34.94 -8.76
CA ALA A 689 10.19 33.91 -8.46
C ALA A 689 9.68 32.51 -8.86
N LEU A 690 8.40 32.25 -8.63
CA LEU A 690 7.73 31.01 -9.03
C LEU A 690 7.78 30.82 -10.54
N LYS A 691 7.43 31.83 -11.34
CA LYS A 691 7.52 31.79 -12.80
C LYS A 691 8.92 31.45 -13.31
N ARG A 692 9.94 32.06 -12.70
CA ARG A 692 11.34 31.86 -13.08
C ARG A 692 11.84 30.45 -12.78
N GLU A 693 11.41 29.87 -11.66
CA GLU A 693 11.99 28.62 -11.12
C GLU A 693 11.14 27.38 -11.41
N LEU A 694 9.82 27.52 -11.54
CA LEU A 694 8.91 26.41 -11.82
C LEU A 694 9.11 25.85 -13.23
N LYS A 695 9.31 26.72 -14.24
CA LYS A 695 9.46 26.31 -15.64
C LYS A 695 10.66 25.35 -15.87
N PRO A 696 11.89 25.67 -15.43
CA PRO A 696 13.00 24.71 -15.50
C PRO A 696 12.75 23.42 -14.70
N ALA A 697 12.12 23.53 -13.52
CA ALA A 697 11.81 22.35 -12.71
C ALA A 697 10.82 21.40 -13.40
N LEU A 698 9.78 21.94 -14.06
CA LEU A 698 8.82 21.15 -14.84
C LEU A 698 9.47 20.46 -16.03
N GLN A 699 10.39 21.13 -16.72
CA GLN A 699 11.17 20.52 -17.81
C GLN A 699 12.02 19.36 -17.29
N GLN A 700 12.66 19.52 -16.14
CA GLN A 700 13.44 18.44 -15.51
C GLN A 700 12.52 17.26 -15.13
N LEU A 701 11.37 17.52 -14.52
CA LEU A 701 10.37 16.48 -14.20
C LEU A 701 9.87 15.73 -15.44
N GLN A 702 9.61 16.43 -16.56
CA GLN A 702 9.24 15.81 -17.84
C GLN A 702 10.39 14.97 -18.43
N SER A 703 11.64 15.43 -18.30
CA SER A 703 12.83 14.69 -18.75
C SER A 703 13.05 13.41 -17.94
N SER A 704 12.65 13.39 -16.66
CA SER A 704 12.66 12.20 -15.80
C SER A 704 11.49 11.24 -16.06
N ASN A 705 10.72 11.46 -17.13
CA ASN A 705 9.60 10.63 -17.58
C ASN A 705 8.54 10.34 -16.50
N ILE A 706 8.22 11.36 -15.70
CA ILE A 706 7.13 11.28 -14.71
C ILE A 706 5.79 11.18 -15.44
N ALA A 707 4.93 10.24 -15.04
CA ALA A 707 3.63 10.08 -15.69
C ALA A 707 2.79 11.37 -15.59
N PRO A 708 1.97 11.72 -16.61
CA PRO A 708 1.16 12.94 -16.60
C PRO A 708 0.29 13.09 -15.34
N VAL A 709 -0.31 11.99 -14.86
CA VAL A 709 -1.10 11.95 -13.61
C VAL A 709 -0.30 12.37 -12.38
N ASP A 710 1.01 12.09 -12.36
CA ASP A 710 1.91 12.38 -11.25
C ASP A 710 2.58 13.77 -11.41
N LEU A 711 2.57 14.36 -12.61
CA LEU A 711 3.29 15.60 -12.91
C LEU A 711 2.70 16.81 -12.17
N ALA A 712 1.37 16.93 -12.10
CA ALA A 712 0.72 18.02 -11.36
C ALA A 712 1.06 17.95 -9.86
N GLN A 713 1.08 16.75 -9.29
CA GLN A 713 1.49 16.51 -7.91
C GLN A 713 2.98 16.82 -7.71
N SER A 714 3.82 16.42 -8.65
CA SER A 714 5.27 16.65 -8.61
C SER A 714 5.61 18.13 -8.71
N ALA A 715 4.81 18.92 -9.44
CA ALA A 715 4.96 20.36 -9.59
C ALA A 715 4.71 21.12 -8.28
N ILE A 716 3.92 20.55 -7.35
CA ILE A 716 3.66 21.16 -6.05
C ILE A 716 4.97 21.35 -5.29
N GLY A 717 5.93 20.42 -5.36
CA GLY A 717 7.19 20.55 -4.64
C GLY A 717 8.04 21.72 -5.04
N PRO A 718 8.44 21.85 -6.32
CA PRO A 718 9.15 23.02 -6.80
C PRO A 718 8.41 24.32 -6.48
N GLY A 719 7.09 24.34 -6.65
CA GLY A 719 6.28 25.51 -6.30
C GLY A 719 6.31 25.84 -4.80
N MET A 720 6.15 24.84 -3.94
CA MET A 720 6.17 24.99 -2.49
C MET A 720 7.59 25.24 -1.95
N SER A 721 8.63 24.82 -2.65
CA SER A 721 10.02 25.19 -2.34
C SER A 721 10.25 26.69 -2.50
N VAL A 722 9.71 27.28 -3.57
CA VAL A 722 9.73 28.74 -3.78
C VAL A 722 8.92 29.46 -2.70
N PHE A 723 7.77 28.92 -2.28
CA PHE A 723 6.93 29.55 -1.27
C PHE A 723 7.53 29.45 0.15
N SER A 724 7.96 28.25 0.55
CA SER A 724 8.36 27.94 1.93
C SER A 724 9.74 28.46 2.34
N ARG A 725 10.58 28.92 1.39
CA ARG A 725 11.86 29.59 1.70
C ARG A 725 11.69 30.98 2.32
N TYR A 726 10.55 31.63 2.11
CA TYR A 726 10.24 32.92 2.73
C TYR A 726 9.72 32.71 4.15
N SER A 727 10.02 33.64 5.05
CA SER A 727 9.43 33.61 6.41
C SER A 727 7.93 33.92 6.35
N LYS A 728 7.55 34.91 5.54
CA LYS A 728 6.16 35.25 5.20
C LYS A 728 6.08 35.77 3.76
N VAL A 729 5.01 35.42 3.07
CA VAL A 729 4.59 36.07 1.81
C VAL A 729 3.39 36.94 2.14
N LEU A 730 3.49 38.26 1.92
CA LEU A 730 2.43 39.20 2.29
C LEU A 730 1.47 39.45 1.13
N GLU A 731 0.18 39.42 1.43
CA GLU A 731 -0.91 39.87 0.57
C GLU A 731 -0.95 41.41 0.52
N ALA A 732 -1.75 41.96 -0.40
CA ALA A 732 -1.87 43.41 -0.57
C ALA A 732 -2.41 44.15 0.67
N ASP A 733 -3.18 43.45 1.50
CA ASP A 733 -3.72 43.93 2.78
C ASP A 733 -2.73 43.79 3.96
N GLY A 734 -1.52 43.29 3.71
CA GLY A 734 -0.49 43.04 4.72
C GLY A 734 -0.66 41.74 5.50
N THR A 735 -1.70 40.94 5.21
CA THR A 735 -1.87 39.63 5.84
C THR A 735 -0.93 38.58 5.24
N PRO A 736 -0.49 37.56 6.00
CA PRO A 736 0.27 36.45 5.44
C PRO A 736 -0.59 35.59 4.50
N MET A 737 -0.08 35.33 3.30
CA MET A 737 -0.67 34.40 2.34
C MET A 737 -0.76 32.99 2.94
N SER A 738 -1.91 32.35 2.79
CA SER A 738 -2.11 30.97 3.23
C SER A 738 -1.47 29.96 2.27
N VAL A 739 -1.18 28.75 2.78
CA VAL A 739 -0.71 27.62 1.95
C VAL A 739 -1.70 27.30 0.83
N ARG A 740 -3.00 27.38 1.11
CA ARG A 740 -4.05 27.20 0.09
C ARG A 740 -3.93 28.19 -1.06
N ALA A 741 -3.74 29.48 -0.75
CA ALA A 741 -3.57 30.50 -1.77
C ALA A 741 -2.30 30.26 -2.60
N ALA A 742 -1.20 29.85 -1.96
CA ALA A 742 0.04 29.49 -2.64
C ALA A 742 -0.15 28.29 -3.59
N LEU A 743 -0.82 27.22 -3.14
CA LEU A 743 -1.12 26.04 -3.96
C LEU A 743 -2.00 26.38 -5.17
N GLN A 744 -2.99 27.27 -4.99
CA GLN A 744 -3.80 27.76 -6.11
C GLN A 744 -2.94 28.49 -7.15
N ILE A 745 -2.01 29.34 -6.72
CA ILE A 745 -1.09 30.05 -7.62
C ILE A 745 -0.15 29.05 -8.32
N ILE A 746 0.38 28.06 -7.61
CA ILE A 746 1.26 27.03 -8.21
C ILE A 746 0.53 26.25 -9.30
N ASN A 747 -0.71 25.83 -9.03
CA ASN A 747 -1.54 25.16 -10.03
C ASN A 747 -1.87 26.07 -11.22
N GLN A 748 -2.13 27.36 -10.99
CA GLN A 748 -2.33 28.32 -12.07
C GLN A 748 -1.09 28.48 -12.96
N GLU A 749 0.11 28.56 -12.37
CA GLU A 749 1.36 28.68 -13.14
C GLU A 749 1.70 27.38 -13.88
N LEU A 750 1.39 26.22 -13.30
CA LEU A 750 1.48 24.94 -14.00
C LEU A 750 0.58 24.92 -15.24
N ASP A 751 -0.62 25.48 -15.15
CA ASP A 751 -1.55 25.57 -16.28
C ASP A 751 -1.03 26.48 -17.37
N LEU A 752 -0.48 27.63 -16.97
CA LEU A 752 0.15 28.56 -17.90
C LEU A 752 1.32 27.90 -18.63
N TYR A 753 2.14 27.10 -17.94
CA TYR A 753 3.23 26.35 -18.58
C TYR A 753 2.73 25.41 -19.68
N PHE A 754 1.66 24.64 -19.44
CA PHE A 754 1.08 23.79 -20.47
C PHE A 754 0.43 24.58 -21.60
N ASN A 755 -0.18 25.73 -21.31
CA ASN A 755 -0.73 26.61 -22.33
C ASN A 755 0.37 27.26 -23.19
N GLU A 756 1.54 27.57 -22.63
CA GLU A 756 2.68 28.12 -23.38
C GLU A 756 3.25 27.10 -24.38
N GLN A 757 3.24 25.80 -24.07
CA GLN A 757 3.66 24.74 -25.01
C GLN A 757 2.78 24.68 -26.26
N ASP A 758 1.52 25.15 -26.20
CA ASP A 758 0.66 25.26 -27.37
C ASP A 758 1.26 26.21 -28.44
N VAL A 759 2.17 27.12 -28.05
CA VAL A 759 2.86 28.05 -28.96
C VAL A 759 4.00 27.38 -29.74
N ASP A 760 4.50 26.23 -29.32
CA ASP A 760 5.53 25.48 -30.06
C ASP A 760 4.93 24.46 -31.05
N LEU A 761 3.62 24.22 -30.96
CA LEU A 761 2.90 23.35 -31.90
C LEU A 761 2.73 23.99 -33.28
N ASP A 762 2.60 23.16 -34.31
CA ASP A 762 2.20 23.63 -35.63
C ASP A 762 0.78 24.21 -35.62
N ARG A 763 0.48 25.11 -36.57
CA ARG A 763 -0.79 25.86 -36.62
C ARG A 763 -2.02 24.94 -36.68
N ASP A 764 -1.89 23.80 -37.36
CA ASP A 764 -2.96 22.82 -37.53
C ASP A 764 -3.24 22.10 -36.20
N SER A 765 -2.19 21.72 -35.47
CA SER A 765 -2.31 21.09 -34.13
C SER A 765 -2.86 22.04 -33.07
N ARG A 766 -2.51 23.33 -33.08
CA ARG A 766 -3.08 24.33 -32.14
C ARG A 766 -4.59 24.42 -32.24
N PHE A 767 -5.11 24.41 -33.47
CA PHE A 767 -6.54 24.38 -33.70
C PHE A 767 -7.17 23.09 -33.13
N CYS A 768 -6.53 21.94 -33.32
CA CYS A 768 -7.06 20.68 -32.82
C CYS A 768 -7.10 20.61 -31.28
N VAL A 769 -6.06 21.12 -30.61
CA VAL A 769 -6.03 21.21 -29.13
C VAL A 769 -7.15 22.12 -28.61
N GLU A 770 -7.35 23.29 -29.24
CA GLU A 770 -8.42 24.22 -28.88
C GLU A 770 -9.80 23.56 -29.04
N LEU A 771 -10.06 22.96 -30.20
CA LEU A 771 -11.32 22.28 -30.50
C LEU A 771 -11.57 21.11 -29.53
N TYR A 772 -10.53 20.31 -29.24
CA TYR A 772 -10.58 19.23 -28.26
C TYR A 772 -10.87 19.74 -26.85
N SER A 773 -10.25 20.85 -26.43
CA SER A 773 -10.44 21.40 -25.08
C SER A 773 -11.87 21.87 -24.80
N GLN A 774 -12.57 22.32 -25.85
CA GLN A 774 -13.92 22.83 -25.75
C GLN A 774 -14.96 21.72 -25.94
N TYR A 775 -14.74 20.82 -26.91
CA TYR A 775 -15.78 19.92 -27.41
C TYR A 775 -15.38 18.43 -27.42
N ALA A 776 -14.17 18.07 -27.01
CA ALA A 776 -13.59 16.72 -27.16
C ALA A 776 -13.69 16.23 -28.63
N TYR A 777 -14.37 15.11 -28.86
CA TYR A 777 -14.67 14.56 -30.19
C TYR A 777 -16.13 14.78 -30.61
N ASN A 778 -16.87 15.66 -29.92
CA ASN A 778 -18.28 15.93 -30.20
C ASN A 778 -18.46 16.86 -31.41
N ASP A 779 -19.67 16.85 -31.96
CA ASP A 779 -20.11 17.68 -33.08
C ASP A 779 -20.19 19.17 -32.71
N VAL A 780 -19.68 20.02 -33.59
CA VAL A 780 -19.67 21.50 -33.47
C VAL A 780 -20.21 22.13 -34.74
N ASP A 781 -20.89 23.27 -34.63
CA ASP A 781 -21.34 24.01 -35.81
C ASP A 781 -20.17 24.56 -36.63
N PHE A 782 -20.26 24.45 -37.96
CA PHE A 782 -19.19 24.88 -38.88
C PHE A 782 -18.80 26.35 -38.67
N GLY A 783 -19.76 27.22 -38.35
CA GLY A 783 -19.49 28.64 -38.09
C GLY A 783 -18.55 28.86 -36.91
N GLU A 784 -18.74 28.12 -35.81
CA GLU A 784 -17.88 28.22 -34.63
C GLU A 784 -16.49 27.64 -34.91
N ALA A 785 -16.42 26.47 -35.55
CA ALA A 785 -15.17 25.85 -35.93
C ALA A 785 -14.36 26.69 -36.93
N ASP A 786 -15.01 27.38 -37.87
CA ASP A 786 -14.33 28.26 -38.83
C ASP A 786 -13.77 29.52 -38.15
N VAL A 787 -14.48 30.09 -37.17
CA VAL A 787 -13.96 31.19 -36.35
C VAL A 787 -12.70 30.75 -35.58
N LEU A 788 -12.73 29.58 -34.95
CA LEU A 788 -11.56 29.02 -34.26
C LEU A 788 -10.39 28.73 -35.23
N ALA A 789 -10.67 28.21 -36.43
CA ALA A 789 -9.65 27.91 -37.43
C ALA A 789 -8.95 29.18 -37.93
N ARG A 790 -9.73 30.23 -38.24
CA ARG A 790 -9.19 31.53 -38.67
C ARG A 790 -8.35 32.19 -37.57
N ALA A 791 -8.77 32.09 -36.31
CA ALA A 791 -8.02 32.62 -35.18
C ALA A 791 -6.61 31.99 -35.03
N LYS A 792 -6.41 30.76 -35.52
CA LYS A 792 -5.11 30.06 -35.51
C LYS A 792 -4.41 30.04 -36.88
N ASN A 793 -4.86 30.84 -37.84
CA ASN A 793 -4.34 30.89 -39.22
C ASN A 793 -4.35 29.52 -39.94
N THR A 794 -5.43 28.75 -39.79
CA THR A 794 -5.69 27.51 -40.54
C THR A 794 -7.13 27.48 -41.08
N SER A 795 -7.54 26.41 -41.76
CA SER A 795 -8.90 26.24 -42.28
C SER A 795 -9.45 24.84 -42.06
N VAL A 796 -10.76 24.75 -41.78
CA VAL A 796 -11.47 23.49 -41.56
C VAL A 796 -11.34 22.57 -42.78
N GLU A 797 -11.48 23.11 -43.99
CA GLU A 797 -11.38 22.36 -45.25
C GLU A 797 -10.01 21.70 -45.44
N LYS A 798 -8.93 22.41 -45.10
CA LYS A 798 -7.56 21.89 -45.18
C LYS A 798 -7.37 20.72 -44.22
N LEU A 799 -7.86 20.84 -43.00
CA LEU A 799 -7.75 19.81 -41.96
C LEU A 799 -8.63 18.58 -42.26
N ALA A 800 -9.81 18.79 -42.84
CA ALA A 800 -10.68 17.72 -43.32
C ALA A 800 -10.01 16.92 -44.45
N ARG A 801 -9.40 17.59 -45.44
CA ARG A 801 -8.65 16.93 -46.53
C ARG A 801 -7.43 16.13 -46.02
N ARG A 802 -6.84 16.57 -44.91
CA ARG A 802 -5.71 15.88 -44.26
C ARG A 802 -6.13 14.74 -43.33
N GLY A 803 -7.43 14.46 -43.20
CA GLY A 803 -7.94 13.37 -42.38
C GLY A 803 -7.80 13.64 -40.88
N VAL A 804 -7.96 14.90 -40.47
CA VAL A 804 -7.95 15.30 -39.04
C VAL A 804 -9.35 15.61 -38.54
N LEU A 805 -10.21 16.17 -39.40
CA LEU A 805 -11.57 16.58 -39.08
C LEU A 805 -12.59 15.86 -39.97
N TYR A 806 -13.76 15.61 -39.40
CA TYR A 806 -15.00 15.44 -40.14
C TYR A 806 -15.60 16.83 -40.37
N ALA A 807 -15.94 17.19 -41.61
CA ALA A 807 -16.59 18.45 -41.95
C ALA A 807 -17.60 18.26 -43.08
N GLN A 808 -18.84 17.91 -42.72
CA GLN A 808 -19.95 17.72 -43.67
C GLN A 808 -21.27 18.15 -43.02
N LYS A 809 -22.27 18.51 -43.85
CA LYS A 809 -23.65 18.84 -43.41
C LYS A 809 -23.73 19.95 -42.34
N GLY A 810 -22.81 20.92 -42.37
CA GLY A 810 -22.78 22.03 -41.41
C GLY A 810 -22.16 21.70 -40.06
N VAL A 811 -21.67 20.48 -39.87
CA VAL A 811 -21.06 19.99 -38.62
C VAL A 811 -19.57 19.73 -38.81
N VAL A 812 -18.78 20.07 -37.80
CA VAL A 812 -17.33 19.86 -37.72
C VAL A 812 -17.00 19.15 -36.42
N ARG A 813 -16.20 18.07 -36.47
CA ARG A 813 -15.63 17.43 -35.28
C ARG A 813 -14.26 16.83 -35.56
N LEU A 814 -13.48 16.59 -34.49
CA LEU A 814 -12.26 15.81 -34.57
C LEU A 814 -12.58 14.35 -34.93
N LEU A 815 -11.77 13.76 -35.82
CA LEU A 815 -11.85 12.32 -36.08
C LEU A 815 -11.35 11.55 -34.85
N THR A 816 -12.05 10.48 -34.53
CA THR A 816 -11.65 9.55 -33.46
C THR A 816 -10.41 8.75 -33.88
N ARG A 817 -9.74 8.13 -32.90
CA ARG A 817 -8.52 7.32 -33.15
C ARG A 817 -8.74 6.16 -34.15
N GLU A 818 -9.97 5.69 -34.30
CA GLU A 818 -10.30 4.64 -35.27
C GLU A 818 -10.49 5.18 -36.70
N GLU A 819 -10.88 6.45 -36.83
CA GLU A 819 -11.22 7.10 -38.10
C GLU A 819 -10.01 7.79 -38.77
N ILE A 820 -8.93 8.04 -38.03
CA ILE A 820 -7.74 8.70 -38.58
C ILE A 820 -6.98 7.81 -39.60
N PRO A 821 -6.31 8.40 -40.61
CA PRO A 821 -5.54 7.66 -41.59
C PRO A 821 -4.45 6.77 -40.98
N GLU A 822 -4.24 5.58 -41.57
CA GLU A 822 -3.16 4.67 -41.13
C GLU A 822 -1.77 5.15 -41.56
N LYS A 823 -1.70 5.92 -42.65
CA LYS A 823 -0.45 6.48 -43.15
C LYS A 823 0.09 7.53 -42.17
N ILE A 824 1.28 7.28 -41.64
CA ILE A 824 1.94 8.15 -40.67
C ILE A 824 2.14 9.56 -41.25
N ASN A 825 1.67 10.57 -40.53
CA ASN A 825 1.81 11.98 -40.92
C ASN A 825 2.51 12.77 -39.82
N LYS A 826 3.77 13.12 -40.09
CA LYS A 826 4.65 13.84 -39.15
C LYS A 826 4.44 15.36 -39.16
N GLY A 827 3.76 15.88 -40.19
CA GLY A 827 3.59 17.33 -40.39
C GLY A 827 2.46 17.96 -39.59
N ILE A 828 1.65 17.17 -38.88
CA ILE A 828 0.64 17.62 -37.91
C ILE A 828 0.84 16.82 -36.63
N ILE A 829 1.39 17.45 -35.59
CA ILE A 829 1.73 16.78 -34.33
C ILE A 829 0.50 16.17 -33.64
N TRP A 830 -0.68 16.78 -33.75
CA TRP A 830 -1.94 16.20 -33.29
C TRP A 830 -2.18 14.82 -33.92
N LEU A 831 -2.16 14.75 -35.25
CA LEU A 831 -2.44 13.51 -35.98
C LEU A 831 -1.39 12.45 -35.64
N PHE A 832 -0.12 12.84 -35.59
CA PHE A 832 0.97 11.96 -35.20
C PHE A 832 0.78 11.39 -33.78
N THR A 833 0.41 12.23 -32.82
CA THR A 833 0.15 11.82 -31.43
C THR A 833 -0.99 10.81 -31.35
N GLN A 834 -2.09 11.04 -32.07
CA GLN A 834 -3.21 10.08 -32.11
C GLN A 834 -2.81 8.77 -32.80
N GLN A 835 -1.94 8.80 -33.82
CA GLN A 835 -1.42 7.60 -34.48
C GLN A 835 -0.52 6.76 -33.56
N LEU A 836 0.40 7.39 -32.81
CA LEU A 836 1.22 6.70 -31.81
C LEU A 836 0.35 6.06 -30.73
N THR A 837 -0.66 6.80 -30.28
CA THR A 837 -1.63 6.34 -29.30
C THR A 837 -2.40 5.11 -29.80
N ARG A 838 -2.89 5.14 -31.04
CA ARG A 838 -3.57 4.00 -31.68
C ARG A 838 -2.65 2.78 -31.85
N ALA A 839 -1.39 3.00 -32.22
CA ALA A 839 -0.40 1.93 -32.35
C ALA A 839 -0.14 1.26 -30.99
N LEU A 840 -0.10 2.02 -29.90
CA LEU A 840 0.03 1.49 -28.55
C LEU A 840 -1.15 0.60 -28.16
N GLU A 841 -2.38 1.00 -28.49
CA GLU A 841 -3.59 0.22 -28.20
C GLU A 841 -3.66 -1.09 -28.99
N LYS A 842 -3.23 -1.09 -30.26
CA LYS A 842 -3.30 -2.27 -31.15
C LYS A 842 -2.12 -3.23 -31.01
N GLU A 843 -0.92 -2.70 -30.92
CA GLU A 843 0.34 -3.45 -31.08
C GLU A 843 1.29 -3.29 -29.88
N GLY A 844 0.90 -2.53 -28.85
CA GLY A 844 1.71 -2.30 -27.66
C GLY A 844 3.00 -1.49 -27.95
N VAL A 845 4.01 -1.67 -27.08
CA VAL A 845 5.29 -0.95 -27.16
C VAL A 845 5.97 -1.13 -28.52
N GLU A 846 5.87 -2.32 -29.11
CA GLU A 846 6.54 -2.67 -30.36
C GLU A 846 5.99 -1.88 -31.56
N GLY A 847 4.67 -1.67 -31.64
CA GLY A 847 4.04 -0.91 -32.72
C GLY A 847 4.49 0.55 -32.74
N VAL A 848 4.57 1.19 -31.56
CA VAL A 848 5.05 2.56 -31.44
C VAL A 848 6.55 2.66 -31.76
N ALA A 849 7.35 1.70 -31.29
CA ALA A 849 8.79 1.65 -31.54
C ALA A 849 9.11 1.52 -33.04
N LYS A 850 8.34 0.73 -33.80
CA LYS A 850 8.47 0.63 -35.28
C LYS A 850 8.22 1.95 -36.00
N ILE A 851 7.29 2.76 -35.48
CA ILE A 851 7.03 4.09 -36.04
C ILE A 851 8.18 5.03 -35.72
N ILE A 852 8.63 5.06 -34.46
CA ILE A 852 9.69 5.97 -33.98
C ILE A 852 11.07 5.62 -34.55
N VAL A 853 11.42 4.35 -34.77
CA VAL A 853 12.74 3.98 -35.31
C VAL A 853 12.97 4.51 -36.74
N THR A 854 11.88 4.78 -37.48
CA THR A 854 11.93 5.37 -38.83
C THR A 854 12.07 6.91 -38.82
N LEU A 855 12.25 7.50 -37.64
CA LEU A 855 12.27 8.93 -37.36
C LEU A 855 13.56 9.32 -36.62
N LEU A 856 14.36 10.21 -37.20
CA LEU A 856 15.57 10.77 -36.58
C LEU A 856 15.41 12.28 -36.27
N THR A 857 14.19 12.67 -35.93
CA THR A 857 13.75 14.07 -35.88
C THR A 857 13.00 14.35 -34.56
N SER A 858 12.67 15.61 -34.26
CA SER A 858 12.15 16.05 -32.94
C SER A 858 10.65 15.79 -32.71
N GLU A 859 9.90 15.32 -33.71
CA GLU A 859 8.45 15.11 -33.65
C GLU A 859 7.99 14.08 -32.61
N PRO A 860 8.70 12.97 -32.32
CA PRO A 860 8.34 12.06 -31.23
C PRO A 860 8.29 12.78 -29.87
N GLU A 861 9.27 13.62 -29.57
CA GLU A 861 9.28 14.39 -28.32
C GLU A 861 8.18 15.46 -28.29
N GLN A 862 7.86 16.07 -29.44
CA GLN A 862 6.71 16.98 -29.54
C GLN A 862 5.36 16.25 -29.35
N ALA A 863 5.24 15.02 -29.86
CA ALA A 863 4.06 14.19 -29.65
C ALA A 863 3.91 13.76 -28.18
N LYS A 864 5.03 13.44 -27.53
CA LYS A 864 5.08 13.18 -26.09
C LYS A 864 4.62 14.40 -25.29
N ALA A 865 5.15 15.60 -25.61
CA ALA A 865 4.74 16.85 -24.97
C ALA A 865 3.24 17.12 -25.18
N LEU A 866 2.72 16.89 -26.40
CA LEU A 866 1.29 17.01 -26.68
C LEU A 866 0.47 16.01 -25.87
N ALA A 867 0.94 14.77 -25.66
CA ALA A 867 0.24 13.80 -24.82
C ALA A 867 0.08 14.26 -23.36
N TYR A 868 1.09 14.94 -22.76
CA TYR A 868 0.93 15.57 -21.44
C TYR A 868 -0.18 16.63 -21.42
N ARG A 869 -0.25 17.44 -22.48
CA ARG A 869 -1.26 18.49 -22.62
C ARG A 869 -2.67 17.92 -22.75
N LEU A 870 -2.85 16.92 -23.61
CA LEU A 870 -4.14 16.28 -23.83
C LEU A 870 -4.63 15.53 -22.59
N TYR A 871 -3.72 14.87 -21.87
CA TYR A 871 -4.02 14.28 -20.57
C TYR A 871 -4.59 15.32 -19.60
N THR A 872 -3.91 16.47 -19.45
CA THR A 872 -4.30 17.52 -18.51
C THR A 872 -5.68 18.10 -18.83
N ILE A 873 -5.99 18.27 -20.12
CA ILE A 873 -7.32 18.71 -20.58
C ILE A 873 -8.38 17.66 -20.25
N ALA A 874 -8.10 16.39 -20.56
CA ALA A 874 -9.03 15.28 -20.33
C ALA A 874 -9.34 15.10 -18.84
N ASP A 875 -8.32 15.16 -17.98
CA ASP A 875 -8.46 15.03 -16.53
C ASP A 875 -9.37 16.12 -15.96
N ARG A 876 -9.14 17.38 -16.31
CA ARG A 876 -9.97 18.53 -15.87
C ARG A 876 -11.43 18.44 -16.27
N LYS A 877 -11.68 17.88 -17.45
CA LYS A 877 -13.03 17.73 -18.00
C LYS A 877 -13.69 16.41 -17.58
N ASN A 878 -13.03 15.61 -16.74
CA ASN A 878 -13.47 14.28 -16.30
C ASN A 878 -13.65 13.28 -17.47
N TRP A 879 -12.83 13.39 -18.51
CA TRP A 879 -12.80 12.46 -19.65
C TRP A 879 -11.85 11.29 -19.37
N ALA A 880 -12.23 10.42 -18.43
CA ALA A 880 -11.36 9.35 -17.92
C ALA A 880 -10.80 8.39 -18.99
N ALA A 881 -11.60 8.05 -20.01
CA ALA A 881 -11.15 7.17 -21.11
C ALA A 881 -10.01 7.81 -21.91
N GLU A 882 -10.11 9.11 -22.19
CA GLU A 882 -9.08 9.85 -22.93
C GLU A 882 -7.82 10.06 -22.08
N ALA A 883 -7.99 10.42 -20.80
CA ALA A 883 -6.89 10.58 -19.86
C ALA A 883 -6.06 9.28 -19.73
N TYR A 884 -6.71 8.12 -19.63
CA TYR A 884 -6.03 6.82 -19.53
C TYR A 884 -5.07 6.58 -20.70
N VAL A 885 -5.54 6.90 -21.90
CA VAL A 885 -4.85 6.61 -23.14
C VAL A 885 -3.57 7.46 -23.29
N TYR A 886 -3.66 8.77 -23.04
CA TYR A 886 -2.49 9.65 -23.07
C TYR A 886 -1.50 9.37 -21.93
N ASN A 887 -2.00 9.03 -20.73
CA ASN A 887 -1.17 8.63 -19.61
C ASN A 887 -0.38 7.35 -19.93
N SER A 888 -1.01 6.38 -20.60
CA SER A 888 -0.36 5.13 -21.01
C SER A 888 0.78 5.36 -22.01
N LEU A 889 0.58 6.25 -22.99
CA LEU A 889 1.61 6.58 -23.99
C LEU A 889 2.87 7.16 -23.34
N VAL A 890 2.72 8.11 -22.43
CA VAL A 890 3.87 8.73 -21.75
C VAL A 890 4.55 7.78 -20.76
N ASN A 891 3.76 7.00 -20.02
CA ASN A 891 4.29 6.02 -19.07
C ASN A 891 5.10 4.92 -19.75
N MET A 892 4.72 4.51 -20.96
CA MET A 892 5.42 3.48 -21.74
C MET A 892 6.56 4.04 -22.60
N TRP A 893 6.79 5.36 -22.62
CA TRP A 893 7.78 6.03 -23.48
C TRP A 893 9.22 5.50 -23.34
N PRO A 894 9.76 5.21 -22.15
CA PRO A 894 11.13 4.69 -22.01
C PRO A 894 11.27 3.31 -22.62
N ALA A 895 10.27 2.44 -22.40
CA ALA A 895 10.22 1.11 -23.01
C ALA A 895 10.12 1.21 -24.54
N ILE A 896 9.37 2.20 -25.06
CA ILE A 896 9.27 2.49 -26.49
C ILE A 896 10.64 2.92 -27.05
N LEU A 897 11.36 3.83 -26.38
CA LEU A 897 12.69 4.27 -26.79
C LEU A 897 13.72 3.15 -26.73
N SER A 898 13.73 2.34 -25.67
CA SER A 898 14.60 1.17 -25.55
C SER A 898 14.34 0.18 -26.68
N LYS A 899 13.06 -0.10 -26.98
CA LYS A 899 12.69 -1.01 -28.07
C LYS A 899 13.02 -0.43 -29.44
N ALA A 900 12.87 0.87 -29.63
CA ALA A 900 13.26 1.55 -30.87
C ALA A 900 14.79 1.49 -31.07
N ALA A 901 15.59 1.64 -30.01
CA ALA A 901 17.04 1.47 -30.06
C ALA A 901 17.43 0.03 -30.44
N GLU A 902 16.81 -0.98 -29.82
CA GLU A 902 17.02 -2.40 -30.18
C GLU A 902 16.69 -2.67 -31.66
N LEU A 903 15.57 -2.14 -32.16
CA LEU A 903 15.19 -2.26 -33.56
C LEU A 903 16.18 -1.54 -34.48
N GLN A 904 16.71 -0.39 -34.06
CA GLN A 904 17.70 0.37 -34.82
C GLN A 904 19.02 -0.41 -34.96
N ASP A 905 19.46 -1.07 -33.89
CA ASP A 905 20.66 -1.89 -33.89
C ASP A 905 20.47 -3.14 -34.75
N GLN A 906 19.30 -3.79 -34.69
CA GLN A 906 18.96 -4.89 -35.61
C GLN A 906 18.96 -4.46 -37.08
N ILE A 907 18.49 -3.25 -37.41
CA ILE A 907 18.53 -2.67 -38.76
C ILE A 907 19.97 -2.39 -39.19
N LYS A 908 20.83 -1.90 -38.29
CA LYS A 908 22.26 -1.66 -38.58
C LYS A 908 23.03 -2.96 -38.79
N ASP A 909 22.79 -3.97 -37.97
CA ASP A 909 23.44 -5.29 -38.09
C ASP A 909 23.03 -5.99 -39.39
N SER A 910 21.76 -5.91 -39.77
CA SER A 910 21.28 -6.42 -41.06
C SER A 910 21.83 -5.64 -42.26
N GLN A 911 21.99 -4.32 -42.15
CA GLN A 911 22.65 -3.51 -43.19
C GLN A 911 24.16 -3.79 -43.31
N GLN A 912 24.88 -4.00 -42.20
CA GLN A 912 26.29 -4.40 -42.20
C GLN A 912 26.51 -5.80 -42.79
N LEU A 913 25.59 -6.73 -42.53
CA LEU A 913 25.58 -8.05 -43.18
C LEU A 913 25.45 -7.91 -44.71
N THR A 914 24.52 -7.12 -45.23
CA THR A 914 24.40 -6.86 -46.69
C THR A 914 25.64 -6.20 -47.30
N LEU A 915 26.25 -5.22 -46.64
CA LEU A 915 27.49 -4.58 -47.13
C LEU A 915 28.70 -5.53 -47.11
N SER A 916 28.73 -6.54 -46.24
CA SER A 916 29.77 -7.56 -46.21
C SER A 916 29.66 -8.58 -47.35
N PHE A 917 28.48 -8.74 -47.94
CA PHE A 917 28.26 -9.58 -49.12
C PHE A 917 28.62 -8.85 -50.43
N ASP A 918 28.44 -7.53 -50.51
CA ASP A 918 28.76 -6.75 -51.71
C ASP A 918 30.27 -6.52 -51.93
N ILE A 919 31.12 -6.62 -50.90
CA ILE A 919 32.59 -6.49 -51.03
C ILE A 919 33.26 -7.81 -51.51
N LYS A 920 32.51 -8.92 -51.58
CA LYS A 920 33.02 -10.19 -52.12
C LYS A 920 32.72 -10.43 -53.61
N GLU A 921 32.04 -9.50 -54.28
CA GLU A 921 31.73 -9.58 -55.72
C GLU A 921 32.21 -8.37 -56.55
N SER A 922 33.32 -7.72 -56.13
CA SER A 922 34.03 -6.71 -56.94
C SER A 922 35.50 -7.03 -57.13
#